data_AF-A0AA39DHL1-F1
#
_entry.id   AF-A0AA39DHL1-F1
#
_cell.length_a   1.000
_cell.length_b   1.000
_cell.length_c   1.000
_cell.angle_alpha   90.00
_cell.angle_beta   90.00
_cell.angle_gamma   90.00
#
_symmetry.space_group_name_H-M   'P 1'
#
loop_
_entity.id
_entity.type
_entity.pdbx_description
1 polymer ?
#
loop_
_entity_poly.entity_id
_entity_poly.type
_entity_poly.pdbx_seq_one_letter_code
_entity_poly.pdbx_strand_id
1 'polypeptide(L)'
;MDGVVSVFPNGKKKLLTTRSWDFIGFPLEANRTTTESDIIVGMLDTGIWPESASFSDEGFGPPPSKWKGTCQSSTNFTCNNKIIGAKSYRSDGLIPSVDFASPRDAEGHGTHTASTAAGNVVSGASLLGLGAGTPDIAAPGVDILAAWTEASSLTGVPGDTRVVPYNIISGTSMACPHASGAAAYVKSFHPTWSPAAIKSALMTTASRLSVETNTDLEFSYGAGQLNPLQAANPGLVYDAGEADYIKFLCGQGYNSTKLHLVTGENITCSAATNGTVWDLNYPSFAISTELGAGHGAGVNRTFTRTVTNVGSPVSTYKAIVVGPPEFIIKVEPGVLSFKSLGETQTFTVTVGVAALSNPVISGSLVWDDGVYKVRSPIVAYVFYLACTLLISCSGATDKDRKADNLSRMFFCICDHYCEYIVYMGDLPKGQVSVSSLHANILRQVTGSSASEYLLHSYKRSFNGFVAKLTEEESKKLSSMDGVVSVFPNGMKKLLTTRSWDFIGFPMEANITTTESDIIVGMLDTGIWPESASFSDEGFGPPPTKWKGTCQTSSNFTCNNKIIGARYYRSDGKVPPVDFASPRDSEGHGTHTASTAAGNVVSGASLLGLGAGTARGGAPSSRIAVYKICWAGGCPYADILAAFDDAIADGVDIISLSVGGSFPRDYFEDPIAIGAFHSMKNGILTSNAAGNSGPGLASITNFSPWSLSVAASVIDRKFLTALHLGNNLTYEGELPLNTFEMNGMVPLIYGGDAPNMSAGSDAYYSRYCYEGSLNKSLVTGKIVLCDQMSDGVGAMSAGAVGTVMPNDVYTDLSFAFPLPTSCLNSNYTTNVHEYINSTSTPTANIQKTTEAKNELAPYVVWFSSRGPNPITRDILSPDIAAPGVNILAAWTEASSLTGVPGDTRVVPYNIISGTSMACPHASGAAAYVKSFHPTWSPAAIKSALMTTASPMSAETNTDLEFAYGAGQLNPLQAANPGLVYDVGEADYVKFLCGQGYNDTKLQLVTGENITCSAATNGTVWDLNYPSFAVSTEHGAGVNRTFTRTVTNVGSPVSTYKAIVVGPPELSIQVEPGVLSFKSLGETQTFTVTVGVAALSNPVISGSLVWDDGVYKARSPIVAYVYDSSV
;
A
#
# COMPACT_ATOMS: atom_id res chain seq x y z
N MET A 1 33.84 22.02 -55.83
CA MET A 1 33.44 20.62 -55.97
C MET A 1 34.67 19.81 -55.65
N ASP A 2 34.68 19.08 -54.54
CA ASP A 2 35.60 17.98 -54.23
C ASP A 2 35.21 17.41 -52.85
N GLY A 3 35.12 16.09 -52.72
CA GLY A 3 35.24 15.41 -51.42
C GLY A 3 34.15 14.43 -50.97
N VAL A 4 33.09 14.15 -51.74
CA VAL A 4 32.15 13.06 -51.36
C VAL A 4 32.64 11.73 -51.95
N VAL A 5 33.06 10.83 -51.05
CA VAL A 5 33.81 9.59 -51.36
C VAL A 5 32.91 8.36 -51.56
N SER A 6 31.58 8.45 -51.33
CA SER A 6 30.62 7.40 -51.77
C SER A 6 29.16 7.75 -51.49
N VAL A 7 28.26 7.21 -52.32
CA VAL A 7 26.80 7.16 -52.14
C VAL A 7 26.34 5.71 -52.33
N PHE A 8 25.47 5.21 -51.44
CA PHE A 8 24.84 3.89 -51.51
C PHE A 8 23.30 3.99 -51.39
N PRO A 9 22.53 3.03 -51.95
CA PRO A 9 21.07 3.10 -51.98
C PRO A 9 20.41 2.71 -50.64
N ASN A 10 19.21 3.26 -50.44
CA ASN A 10 18.37 3.18 -49.25
C ASN A 10 17.81 1.76 -49.02
N GLY A 11 18.13 1.14 -47.88
CA GLY A 11 17.53 -0.10 -47.40
C GLY A 11 16.75 0.14 -46.11
N LYS A 12 15.47 -0.27 -46.07
CA LYS A 12 14.65 -0.31 -44.84
C LYS A 12 15.26 -1.33 -43.85
N LYS A 13 15.62 -0.89 -42.64
CA LYS A 13 15.99 -1.78 -41.53
C LYS A 13 14.72 -2.30 -40.83
N LYS A 14 14.65 -3.60 -40.55
CA LYS A 14 13.60 -4.23 -39.73
C LYS A 14 13.68 -3.71 -38.28
N LEU A 15 12.53 -3.35 -37.71
CA LEU A 15 12.36 -3.15 -36.27
C LEU A 15 12.57 -4.50 -35.55
N LEU A 16 13.44 -4.52 -34.55
CA LEU A 16 13.53 -5.60 -33.57
C LEU A 16 12.42 -5.35 -32.54
N THR A 17 11.52 -6.30 -32.36
CA THR A 17 10.57 -6.29 -31.25
C THR A 17 11.32 -6.30 -29.92
N THR A 18 10.68 -5.78 -28.89
CA THR A 18 11.22 -5.71 -27.53
C THR A 18 11.37 -7.13 -26.97
N ARG A 19 12.47 -7.39 -26.23
CA ARG A 19 12.86 -8.74 -25.78
C ARG A 19 11.88 -9.40 -24.77
N SER A 20 10.78 -8.75 -24.41
CA SER A 20 9.79 -9.28 -23.45
C SER A 20 9.04 -10.51 -23.99
N TRP A 21 8.76 -10.55 -25.29
CA TRP A 21 8.17 -11.72 -25.96
C TRP A 21 9.20 -12.86 -26.13
N ASP A 22 10.45 -12.51 -26.45
CA ASP A 22 11.56 -13.48 -26.52
C ASP A 22 11.83 -14.12 -25.15
N PHE A 23 11.67 -13.36 -24.05
CA PHE A 23 11.83 -13.85 -22.68
C PHE A 23 10.86 -15.00 -22.34
N ILE A 24 9.62 -14.94 -22.84
CA ILE A 24 8.65 -16.05 -22.71
C ILE A 24 8.76 -17.06 -23.85
N GLY A 25 9.87 -17.04 -24.60
CA GLY A 25 10.14 -17.98 -25.68
C GLY A 25 9.26 -17.79 -26.91
N PHE A 26 8.75 -16.58 -27.16
CA PHE A 26 7.90 -16.25 -28.31
C PHE A 26 8.66 -15.41 -29.36
N PRO A 27 9.37 -16.05 -30.31
CA PRO A 27 10.22 -15.34 -31.26
C PRO A 27 9.41 -14.60 -32.34
N LEU A 28 10.02 -13.58 -32.94
CA LEU A 28 9.43 -12.82 -34.06
C LEU A 28 8.95 -13.71 -35.22
N GLU A 29 9.66 -14.82 -35.48
CA GLU A 29 9.39 -15.80 -36.55
C GLU A 29 8.44 -16.94 -36.11
N ALA A 30 7.73 -16.79 -34.99
CA ALA A 30 6.70 -17.75 -34.58
C ALA A 30 5.70 -17.98 -35.73
N ASN A 31 5.21 -19.22 -35.84
CA ASN A 31 4.27 -19.62 -36.89
C ASN A 31 2.98 -18.80 -36.75
N ARG A 32 2.53 -18.15 -37.82
CA ARG A 32 1.34 -17.28 -37.82
C ARG A 32 0.32 -17.79 -38.82
N THR A 33 -0.94 -17.80 -38.43
CA THR A 33 -2.02 -18.26 -39.32
C THR A 33 -2.52 -17.13 -40.20
N THR A 34 -3.08 -17.45 -41.36
CA THR A 34 -3.73 -16.46 -42.25
C THR A 34 -4.98 -15.83 -41.63
N THR A 35 -5.51 -16.42 -40.56
CA THR A 35 -6.67 -15.94 -39.79
C THR A 35 -6.29 -14.97 -38.67
N GLU A 36 -5.00 -14.76 -38.42
CA GLU A 36 -4.51 -13.84 -37.38
C GLU A 36 -4.97 -12.40 -37.63
N SER A 37 -4.98 -11.93 -38.88
CA SER A 37 -5.47 -10.60 -39.25
C SER A 37 -6.98 -10.41 -39.06
N ASP A 38 -7.72 -11.50 -38.88
CA ASP A 38 -9.15 -11.43 -38.56
C ASP A 38 -9.41 -11.29 -37.06
N ILE A 39 -8.42 -11.42 -36.17
CA ILE A 39 -8.62 -11.28 -34.72
C ILE A 39 -8.60 -9.81 -34.32
N ILE A 40 -9.62 -9.37 -33.57
CA ILE A 40 -9.80 -7.97 -33.18
C ILE A 40 -9.55 -7.83 -31.68
N VAL A 41 -8.70 -6.87 -31.39
CA VAL A 41 -8.19 -6.49 -30.09
C VAL A 41 -9.00 -5.33 -29.52
N GLY A 42 -9.65 -5.52 -28.37
CA GLY A 42 -10.32 -4.44 -27.64
C GLY A 42 -9.46 -3.92 -26.49
N MET A 43 -9.36 -2.60 -26.33
CA MET A 43 -8.62 -1.97 -25.24
C MET A 43 -9.44 -0.87 -24.58
N LEU A 44 -9.38 -0.81 -23.25
CA LEU A 44 -10.06 0.16 -22.41
C LEU A 44 -8.99 0.85 -21.53
N ASP A 45 -8.53 2.02 -21.95
CA ASP A 45 -7.41 2.74 -21.35
C ASP A 45 -7.52 4.26 -21.66
N THR A 46 -6.53 5.07 -21.25
CA THR A 46 -6.53 6.55 -21.33
C THR A 46 -6.53 7.14 -22.76
N GLY A 47 -6.27 6.33 -23.78
CA GLY A 47 -6.27 6.74 -25.19
C GLY A 47 -5.27 5.95 -26.02
N ILE A 48 -5.07 6.33 -27.29
CA ILE A 48 -3.95 5.83 -28.12
C ILE A 48 -3.31 6.95 -28.93
N TRP A 49 -2.00 6.88 -29.15
CA TRP A 49 -1.26 7.75 -30.08
C TRP A 49 -1.10 7.08 -31.45
N PRO A 50 -2.00 7.37 -32.42
CA PRO A 50 -2.06 6.61 -33.67
C PRO A 50 -0.86 6.83 -34.59
N GLU A 51 -0.10 7.92 -34.41
CA GLU A 51 1.08 8.24 -35.22
C GLU A 51 2.33 7.44 -34.83
N SER A 52 2.29 6.65 -33.74
CA SER A 52 3.41 5.76 -33.42
C SER A 52 3.62 4.71 -34.52
N ALA A 53 4.87 4.45 -34.88
CA ALA A 53 5.23 3.42 -35.85
C ALA A 53 4.72 2.02 -35.46
N SER A 54 4.49 1.77 -34.17
CA SER A 54 3.89 0.53 -33.65
C SER A 54 2.45 0.29 -34.13
N PHE A 55 1.77 1.33 -34.61
CA PHE A 55 0.40 1.27 -35.12
C PHE A 55 0.31 1.59 -36.62
N SER A 56 1.43 1.51 -37.33
CA SER A 56 1.44 1.59 -38.80
C SER A 56 0.51 0.55 -39.40
N ASP A 57 -0.24 0.96 -40.42
CA ASP A 57 -1.13 0.09 -41.18
C ASP A 57 -0.53 -0.37 -42.52
N GLU A 58 0.78 -0.14 -42.73
CA GLU A 58 1.52 -0.65 -43.88
C GLU A 58 1.41 -2.18 -43.94
N GLY A 59 0.76 -2.70 -44.98
CA GLY A 59 0.54 -4.14 -45.17
C GLY A 59 -0.78 -4.68 -44.60
N PHE A 60 -1.60 -3.85 -43.95
CA PHE A 60 -2.94 -4.23 -43.50
C PHE A 60 -3.98 -4.05 -44.62
N GLY A 61 -4.84 -5.06 -44.79
CA GLY A 61 -6.05 -4.97 -45.62
C GLY A 61 -7.15 -4.16 -44.92
N PRO A 62 -8.33 -3.99 -45.56
CA PRO A 62 -9.46 -3.33 -44.92
C PRO A 62 -9.86 -4.07 -43.61
N PRO A 63 -10.47 -3.37 -42.63
CA PRO A 63 -10.92 -3.98 -41.39
C PRO A 63 -11.74 -5.25 -41.63
N PRO A 64 -11.60 -6.29 -40.77
CA PRO A 64 -12.33 -7.55 -40.94
C PRO A 64 -13.85 -7.30 -41.05
N SER A 65 -14.53 -8.03 -41.94
CA SER A 65 -15.97 -7.84 -42.21
C SER A 65 -16.87 -8.03 -41.00
N LYS A 66 -16.40 -8.74 -39.96
CA LYS A 66 -17.08 -8.91 -38.67
C LYS A 66 -16.99 -7.70 -37.74
N TRP A 67 -16.11 -6.74 -38.02
CA TRP A 67 -15.98 -5.50 -37.25
C TRP A 67 -17.23 -4.63 -37.43
N LYS A 68 -17.88 -4.27 -36.32
CA LYS A 68 -19.10 -3.44 -36.30
C LYS A 68 -18.90 -2.10 -35.58
N GLY A 69 -17.68 -1.81 -35.15
CA GLY A 69 -17.37 -0.57 -34.45
C GLY A 69 -17.18 0.60 -35.41
N THR A 70 -16.95 1.78 -34.85
CA THR A 70 -16.78 3.02 -35.61
C THR A 70 -15.59 3.78 -35.04
N CYS A 71 -14.88 4.52 -35.89
CA CYS A 71 -13.89 5.48 -35.43
C CYS A 71 -14.57 6.81 -35.07
N GLN A 72 -14.38 7.27 -33.85
CA GLN A 72 -14.68 8.66 -33.48
C GLN A 72 -13.51 9.54 -33.94
N SER A 73 -13.58 10.00 -35.19
CA SER A 73 -12.59 10.95 -35.71
C SER A 73 -12.73 12.32 -35.04
N SER A 74 -11.59 12.94 -34.72
CA SER A 74 -11.49 14.33 -34.26
C SER A 74 -10.45 15.08 -35.10
N THR A 75 -10.32 16.40 -34.94
CA THR A 75 -9.32 17.20 -35.66
C THR A 75 -7.89 16.66 -35.51
N ASN A 76 -7.61 15.96 -34.41
CA ASN A 76 -6.32 15.40 -34.08
C ASN A 76 -6.40 13.88 -33.86
N PHE A 77 -7.37 13.14 -34.41
CA PHE A 77 -7.39 11.67 -34.27
C PHE A 77 -8.14 11.04 -35.43
N THR A 78 -7.49 10.12 -36.15
CA THR A 78 -8.12 9.33 -37.21
C THR A 78 -7.61 7.90 -37.15
N CYS A 79 -8.54 6.96 -37.27
CA CYS A 79 -8.24 5.55 -37.36
C CYS A 79 -7.58 5.19 -38.70
N ASN A 80 -6.80 4.13 -38.70
CA ASN A 80 -6.16 3.57 -39.89
C ASN A 80 -6.56 2.09 -40.05
N ASN A 81 -5.94 1.34 -40.96
CA ASN A 81 -6.31 -0.07 -41.15
C ASN A 81 -5.82 -1.01 -40.02
N LYS A 82 -5.00 -0.51 -39.07
CA LYS A 82 -4.55 -1.21 -37.86
C LYS A 82 -5.39 -0.85 -36.63
N ILE A 83 -5.57 0.44 -36.36
CA ILE A 83 -6.49 0.99 -35.37
C ILE A 83 -7.84 1.19 -36.05
N ILE A 84 -8.66 0.14 -36.08
CA ILE A 84 -9.91 0.13 -36.86
C ILE A 84 -11.11 0.78 -36.15
N GLY A 85 -10.95 1.21 -34.90
CA GLY A 85 -11.92 2.04 -34.19
C GLY A 85 -11.44 2.51 -32.83
N ALA A 86 -11.99 3.65 -32.41
CA ALA A 86 -11.69 4.30 -31.14
C ALA A 86 -12.91 5.15 -30.73
N LYS A 87 -13.18 5.23 -29.42
CA LYS A 87 -14.24 6.05 -28.84
C LYS A 87 -13.79 6.58 -27.49
N SER A 88 -14.03 7.85 -27.22
CA SER A 88 -13.87 8.43 -25.89
C SER A 88 -15.23 8.48 -25.19
N TYR A 89 -15.24 8.33 -23.87
CA TYR A 89 -16.44 8.41 -23.06
C TYR A 89 -16.21 9.42 -21.94
N ARG A 90 -17.06 10.44 -21.86
CA ARG A 90 -17.04 11.50 -20.83
C ARG A 90 -18.42 11.61 -20.20
N SER A 91 -18.51 11.67 -18.87
CA SER A 91 -19.79 11.71 -18.14
C SER A 91 -20.17 13.08 -17.58
N ASP A 92 -19.26 14.08 -17.61
CA ASP A 92 -19.47 15.41 -17.04
C ASP A 92 -19.70 16.47 -18.13
N GLY A 93 -20.95 16.89 -18.32
CA GLY A 93 -21.36 17.92 -19.28
C GLY A 93 -20.98 19.37 -18.88
N LEU A 94 -19.86 19.63 -18.21
CA LEU A 94 -19.47 20.97 -17.75
C LEU A 94 -18.04 21.35 -18.21
N ILE A 95 -17.98 22.23 -19.22
CA ILE A 95 -16.88 23.15 -19.65
C ILE A 95 -15.53 22.50 -20.08
N PRO A 96 -14.87 22.98 -21.17
CA PRO A 96 -13.77 22.27 -21.81
C PRO A 96 -12.41 22.60 -21.16
N SER A 97 -11.84 21.66 -20.41
CA SER A 97 -10.39 21.47 -20.44
C SER A 97 -10.06 20.64 -21.68
N VAL A 98 -8.91 20.92 -22.28
CA VAL A 98 -8.56 20.53 -23.67
C VAL A 98 -8.30 19.02 -23.86
N ASP A 99 -8.34 18.20 -22.81
CA ASP A 99 -7.65 16.89 -22.81
C ASP A 99 -8.52 15.63 -22.79
N PHE A 100 -9.86 15.68 -22.70
CA PHE A 100 -10.67 14.45 -22.55
C PHE A 100 -11.82 14.26 -23.56
N ALA A 101 -11.87 15.05 -24.63
CA ALA A 101 -12.90 14.89 -25.68
C ALA A 101 -12.46 13.99 -26.85
N SER A 102 -11.21 13.53 -26.88
CA SER A 102 -10.61 12.82 -28.02
C SER A 102 -10.13 11.42 -27.60
N PRO A 103 -10.18 10.40 -28.49
CA PRO A 103 -9.52 9.11 -28.26
C PRO A 103 -7.98 9.16 -28.31
N ARG A 104 -7.38 10.34 -28.52
CA ARG A 104 -5.93 10.55 -28.58
C ARG A 104 -5.35 10.53 -27.17
N ASP A 105 -4.28 9.77 -26.97
CA ASP A 105 -3.61 9.65 -25.68
C ASP A 105 -2.72 10.86 -25.38
N ALA A 106 -3.03 11.59 -24.30
CA ALA A 106 -2.23 12.71 -23.81
C ALA A 106 -1.20 12.28 -22.75
N GLU A 107 -1.46 11.19 -22.02
CA GLU A 107 -0.63 10.79 -20.87
C GLU A 107 0.37 9.68 -21.23
N GLY A 108 0.16 8.99 -22.34
CA GLY A 108 1.06 7.98 -22.90
C GLY A 108 0.83 6.56 -22.41
N HIS A 109 0.13 6.40 -21.27
CA HIS A 109 -0.17 5.10 -20.68
C HIS A 109 -0.96 4.19 -21.64
N GLY A 110 -2.08 4.66 -22.19
CA GLY A 110 -2.89 3.87 -23.11
C GLY A 110 -2.17 3.50 -24.41
N THR A 111 -1.30 4.36 -24.92
CA THR A 111 -0.42 4.10 -26.08
C THR A 111 0.60 3.01 -25.78
N HIS A 112 1.14 3.02 -24.57
CA HIS A 112 2.11 2.03 -24.09
C HIS A 112 1.47 0.67 -23.90
N THR A 113 0.32 0.62 -23.22
CA THR A 113 -0.49 -0.60 -23.11
C THR A 113 -0.86 -1.11 -24.49
N ALA A 114 -1.29 -0.23 -25.40
CA ALA A 114 -1.76 -0.62 -26.72
C ALA A 114 -0.70 -1.16 -27.64
N SER A 115 0.51 -0.63 -27.56
CA SER A 115 1.64 -1.13 -28.36
C SER A 115 2.21 -2.42 -27.78
N THR A 116 2.20 -2.57 -26.46
CA THR A 116 2.49 -3.86 -25.80
C THR A 116 1.50 -4.93 -26.24
N ALA A 117 0.22 -4.55 -26.33
CA ALA A 117 -0.85 -5.42 -26.80
C ALA A 117 -0.88 -5.57 -28.34
N ALA A 118 -0.26 -4.66 -29.11
CA ALA A 118 -0.22 -4.74 -30.59
C ALA A 118 0.56 -5.98 -31.10
N GLY A 119 1.20 -6.73 -30.21
CA GLY A 119 1.28 -8.20 -30.29
C GLY A 119 -0.06 -8.87 -29.94
N ASN A 120 -0.99 -8.86 -30.90
CA ASN A 120 -2.29 -9.59 -31.04
C ASN A 120 -3.06 -10.02 -29.77
N VAL A 121 -4.25 -9.45 -29.45
CA VAL A 121 -5.00 -9.45 -28.13
C VAL A 121 -6.38 -10.16 -28.07
N VAL A 122 -6.84 -10.72 -26.91
CA VAL A 122 -8.16 -10.49 -26.20
C VAL A 122 -8.12 -11.02 -24.72
N SER A 123 -8.84 -10.34 -23.80
CA SER A 123 -8.96 -10.49 -22.33
C SER A 123 -10.03 -11.46 -21.77
N GLY A 124 -9.90 -11.92 -20.49
CA GLY A 124 -11.06 -12.13 -19.60
C GLY A 124 -10.98 -13.13 -18.41
N ALA A 125 -11.39 -12.64 -17.22
CA ALA A 125 -11.77 -13.27 -15.93
C ALA A 125 -10.63 -13.81 -15.04
N SER A 126 -10.74 -13.70 -13.70
CA SER A 126 -9.86 -14.29 -12.66
C SER A 126 -10.52 -15.45 -11.91
N LEU A 127 -9.70 -16.29 -11.26
CA LEU A 127 -10.06 -17.38 -10.34
C LEU A 127 -11.03 -16.89 -9.23
N LEU A 128 -12.07 -17.71 -8.99
CA LEU A 128 -12.95 -17.75 -7.81
C LEU A 128 -13.88 -16.54 -7.60
N GLY A 129 -15.18 -16.76 -7.74
CA GLY A 129 -16.22 -15.88 -7.19
C GLY A 129 -16.31 -15.94 -5.66
N LEU A 130 -15.18 -15.73 -4.98
CA LEU A 130 -15.05 -15.52 -3.54
C LEU A 130 -13.89 -14.55 -3.27
N GLY A 131 -14.07 -13.27 -3.61
CA GLY A 131 -13.57 -12.11 -2.85
C GLY A 131 -12.10 -11.95 -2.43
N ALA A 132 -11.12 -12.75 -2.90
CA ALA A 132 -9.70 -12.60 -2.54
C ALA A 132 -8.81 -12.57 -3.80
N GLY A 133 -8.01 -11.50 -3.94
CA GLY A 133 -7.22 -11.18 -5.14
C GLY A 133 -6.10 -12.18 -5.43
N THR A 134 -6.38 -13.15 -6.30
CA THR A 134 -5.41 -14.16 -6.76
C THR A 134 -5.27 -14.10 -8.29
N PRO A 135 -4.03 -14.11 -8.84
CA PRO A 135 -3.81 -14.08 -10.29
C PRO A 135 -4.04 -15.45 -10.93
N ASP A 136 -4.51 -15.51 -12.18
CA ASP A 136 -4.63 -16.77 -12.93
C ASP A 136 -3.29 -17.25 -13.52
N ILE A 137 -2.45 -16.30 -13.94
CA ILE A 137 -1.22 -16.54 -14.68
C ILE A 137 -0.29 -15.34 -14.53
N ALA A 138 1.02 -15.57 -14.58
CA ALA A 138 2.05 -14.53 -14.59
C ALA A 138 2.47 -14.20 -16.04
N ALA A 139 2.71 -12.92 -16.32
CA ALA A 139 3.19 -12.44 -17.61
C ALA A 139 4.22 -11.32 -17.42
N PRO A 140 5.06 -11.01 -18.43
CA PRO A 140 6.04 -9.93 -18.33
C PRO A 140 5.35 -8.59 -18.04
N GLY A 141 5.74 -7.94 -16.95
CA GLY A 141 5.20 -6.63 -16.56
C GLY A 141 6.26 -5.68 -16.01
N VAL A 142 7.54 -5.99 -16.18
CA VAL A 142 8.67 -5.17 -15.71
C VAL A 142 9.53 -4.82 -16.93
N ASP A 143 9.94 -3.56 -17.00
CA ASP A 143 10.77 -2.98 -18.06
C ASP A 143 10.21 -3.20 -19.46
N ILE A 144 8.90 -3.01 -19.57
CA ILE A 144 8.22 -3.13 -20.84
C ILE A 144 8.50 -1.88 -21.66
N LEU A 145 9.39 -2.01 -22.64
CA LEU A 145 9.58 -1.01 -23.68
C LEU A 145 8.40 -1.11 -24.67
N ALA A 146 7.66 -0.03 -24.83
CA ALA A 146 6.55 0.05 -25.77
C ALA A 146 6.36 1.49 -26.29
N ALA A 147 5.48 1.68 -27.27
CA ALA A 147 5.24 2.99 -27.86
C ALA A 147 4.74 3.99 -26.81
N TRP A 148 5.12 5.24 -26.98
CA TRP A 148 4.69 6.34 -26.11
C TRP A 148 4.06 7.45 -26.93
N THR A 149 3.29 8.31 -26.25
CA THR A 149 2.71 9.50 -26.88
C THR A 149 3.80 10.54 -27.12
N GLU A 150 3.76 11.19 -28.29
CA GLU A 150 4.64 12.34 -28.56
C GLU A 150 4.01 13.68 -28.12
N ALA A 151 2.82 13.67 -27.50
CA ALA A 151 2.18 14.88 -26.97
C ALA A 151 2.62 15.28 -25.55
N SER A 152 3.16 14.34 -24.76
CA SER A 152 3.64 14.62 -23.41
C SER A 152 5.16 14.49 -23.32
N SER A 153 5.73 15.24 -22.38
CA SER A 153 7.14 15.11 -22.07
C SER A 153 7.43 13.74 -21.46
N LEU A 154 8.63 13.21 -21.70
CA LEU A 154 9.09 11.90 -21.22
C LEU A 154 8.81 11.66 -19.72
N THR A 155 8.74 12.74 -18.94
CA THR A 155 8.60 12.72 -17.48
C THR A 155 7.27 13.29 -16.96
N GLY A 156 6.41 13.87 -17.81
CA GLY A 156 5.20 14.59 -17.38
C GLY A 156 5.47 15.86 -16.57
N VAL A 157 6.73 16.29 -16.45
CA VAL A 157 7.15 17.47 -15.69
C VAL A 157 7.00 18.73 -16.54
N PRO A 158 6.44 19.84 -16.02
CA PRO A 158 6.45 21.12 -16.70
C PRO A 158 7.88 21.58 -17.02
N GLY A 159 8.20 21.79 -18.31
CA GLY A 159 9.51 22.24 -18.78
C GLY A 159 10.42 21.16 -19.37
N ASP A 160 10.06 19.88 -19.29
CA ASP A 160 10.73 18.83 -20.06
C ASP A 160 10.25 18.87 -21.53
N THR A 161 11.16 19.14 -22.46
CA THR A 161 10.85 19.18 -23.90
C THR A 161 11.21 17.89 -24.63
N ARG A 162 11.70 16.87 -23.90
CA ARG A 162 12.08 15.58 -24.51
C ARG A 162 10.81 14.78 -24.74
N VAL A 163 10.60 14.48 -26.01
CA VAL A 163 9.51 13.66 -26.48
C VAL A 163 10.13 12.38 -27.03
N VAL A 164 9.68 11.22 -26.56
CA VAL A 164 10.18 9.92 -27.02
C VAL A 164 9.07 9.14 -27.70
N PRO A 165 9.36 8.45 -28.81
CA PRO A 165 8.37 7.59 -29.48
C PRO A 165 8.09 6.27 -28.74
N TYR A 166 8.95 5.91 -27.78
CA TYR A 166 8.87 4.69 -26.97
C TYR A 166 9.31 4.96 -25.53
N ASN A 167 8.67 4.33 -24.56
CA ASN A 167 8.97 4.47 -23.13
C ASN A 167 9.04 3.08 -22.45
N ILE A 168 9.70 2.99 -21.30
CA ILE A 168 9.80 1.77 -20.51
C ILE A 168 8.96 1.92 -19.25
N ILE A 169 8.01 1.01 -19.03
CA ILE A 169 7.12 1.05 -17.85
C ILE A 169 7.01 -0.34 -17.23
N SER A 170 6.90 -0.36 -15.91
CA SER A 170 6.73 -1.54 -15.08
C SER A 170 5.42 -1.44 -14.30
N GLY A 171 4.72 -2.56 -14.11
CA GLY A 171 3.48 -2.68 -13.37
C GLY A 171 2.58 -3.82 -13.87
N THR A 172 1.57 -4.20 -13.08
CA THR A 172 0.56 -5.20 -13.49
C THR A 172 -0.25 -4.75 -14.70
N SER A 173 -0.41 -3.44 -14.90
CA SER A 173 -0.94 -2.83 -16.13
C SER A 173 -0.16 -3.22 -17.38
N MET A 174 1.13 -3.57 -17.24
CA MET A 174 2.01 -3.99 -18.35
C MET A 174 2.07 -5.52 -18.53
N ALA A 175 1.67 -6.30 -17.52
CA ALA A 175 1.47 -7.74 -17.62
C ALA A 175 0.16 -8.13 -18.34
N CYS A 176 -0.91 -7.37 -18.09
CA CYS A 176 -2.22 -7.55 -18.73
C CYS A 176 -2.19 -7.58 -20.27
N PRO A 177 -1.50 -6.66 -20.97
CA PRO A 177 -1.42 -6.67 -22.43
C PRO A 177 -0.64 -7.87 -22.98
N HIS A 178 0.37 -8.41 -22.27
CA HIS A 178 1.08 -9.63 -22.70
C HIS A 178 0.18 -10.87 -22.59
N ALA A 179 -0.56 -11.03 -21.48
CA ALA A 179 -1.50 -12.13 -21.32
C ALA A 179 -2.63 -12.07 -22.37
N SER A 180 -3.15 -10.87 -22.62
CA SER A 180 -4.13 -10.64 -23.67
C SER A 180 -3.54 -10.95 -25.05
N GLY A 181 -2.27 -10.60 -25.26
CA GLY A 181 -1.50 -10.87 -26.46
C GLY A 181 -1.33 -12.37 -26.78
N ALA A 182 -1.02 -13.16 -25.76
CA ALA A 182 -0.93 -14.61 -25.91
C ALA A 182 -2.31 -15.25 -26.24
N ALA A 183 -3.39 -14.74 -25.64
CA ALA A 183 -4.73 -15.27 -25.86
C ALA A 183 -5.18 -15.14 -27.33
N ALA A 184 -4.85 -14.04 -28.01
CA ALA A 184 -5.21 -13.89 -29.42
C ALA A 184 -4.33 -14.67 -30.35
N TYR A 185 -3.05 -14.84 -30.02
CA TYR A 185 -2.20 -15.81 -30.72
C TYR A 185 -2.87 -17.19 -30.69
N VAL A 186 -3.28 -17.69 -29.53
CA VAL A 186 -4.04 -18.97 -29.42
C VAL A 186 -5.34 -18.92 -30.23
N LYS A 187 -6.11 -17.84 -30.15
CA LYS A 187 -7.36 -17.66 -30.91
C LYS A 187 -7.15 -17.72 -32.43
N SER A 188 -5.99 -17.29 -32.93
CA SER A 188 -5.67 -17.32 -34.36
C SER A 188 -5.53 -18.74 -34.90
N PHE A 189 -5.05 -19.68 -34.07
CA PHE A 189 -4.98 -21.12 -34.38
C PHE A 189 -6.32 -21.81 -34.15
N HIS A 190 -7.10 -21.29 -33.21
CA HIS A 190 -8.40 -21.85 -32.84
C HIS A 190 -9.53 -20.81 -32.89
N PRO A 191 -9.94 -20.35 -34.10
CA PRO A 191 -10.92 -19.27 -34.26
C PRO A 191 -12.29 -19.58 -33.65
N THR A 192 -12.60 -20.86 -33.42
CA THR A 192 -13.87 -21.34 -32.85
C THR A 192 -13.84 -21.56 -31.34
N TRP A 193 -12.67 -21.56 -30.69
CA TRP A 193 -12.58 -21.81 -29.25
C TRP A 193 -13.28 -20.74 -28.41
N SER A 194 -13.91 -21.16 -27.31
CA SER A 194 -14.47 -20.24 -26.34
C SER A 194 -13.36 -19.47 -25.61
N PRO A 195 -13.68 -18.34 -24.94
CA PRO A 195 -12.74 -17.68 -24.03
C PRO A 195 -12.24 -18.62 -22.92
N ALA A 196 -13.08 -19.53 -22.43
CA ALA A 196 -12.72 -20.50 -21.39
C ALA A 196 -11.69 -21.53 -21.89
N ALA A 197 -11.84 -22.03 -23.13
CA ALA A 197 -10.88 -22.94 -23.74
C ALA A 197 -9.52 -22.26 -23.97
N ILE A 198 -9.50 -20.99 -24.39
CA ILE A 198 -8.27 -20.21 -24.56
C ILE A 198 -7.61 -19.96 -23.22
N LYS A 199 -8.37 -19.50 -22.23
CA LYS A 199 -7.90 -19.31 -20.87
C LYS A 199 -7.31 -20.60 -20.30
N SER A 200 -8.01 -21.71 -20.51
CA SER A 200 -7.52 -23.04 -20.12
C SER A 200 -6.19 -23.35 -20.76
N ALA A 201 -6.04 -23.14 -22.06
CA ALA A 201 -4.80 -23.43 -22.76
C ALA A 201 -3.63 -22.61 -22.22
N LEU A 202 -3.85 -21.32 -21.93
CA LEU A 202 -2.83 -20.45 -21.33
C LEU A 202 -2.43 -20.94 -19.93
N MET A 203 -3.40 -21.29 -19.09
CA MET A 203 -3.15 -21.75 -17.73
C MET A 203 -2.46 -23.13 -17.70
N THR A 204 -2.93 -24.10 -18.50
CA THR A 204 -2.44 -25.48 -18.42
C THR A 204 -1.06 -25.71 -19.02
N THR A 205 -0.60 -24.75 -19.82
CA THR A 205 0.72 -24.76 -20.48
C THR A 205 1.69 -23.76 -19.87
N ALA A 206 1.25 -23.01 -18.86
CA ALA A 206 2.11 -22.09 -18.13
C ALA A 206 3.31 -22.83 -17.51
N SER A 207 4.48 -22.24 -17.64
CA SER A 207 5.72 -22.79 -17.09
C SER A 207 5.75 -22.54 -15.59
N ARG A 208 6.01 -23.59 -14.80
CA ARG A 208 6.21 -23.43 -13.36
C ARG A 208 7.45 -22.58 -13.12
N LEU A 209 7.31 -21.51 -12.35
CA LEU A 209 8.45 -20.72 -11.90
C LEU A 209 9.23 -21.55 -10.87
N SER A 210 10.49 -21.88 -11.17
CA SER A 210 11.38 -22.59 -10.25
C SER A 210 11.95 -21.60 -9.24
N VAL A 211 11.39 -21.56 -8.05
CA VAL A 211 12.00 -20.88 -6.91
C VAL A 211 12.21 -21.94 -5.83
N GLU A 212 13.47 -22.30 -5.62
CA GLU A 212 13.85 -23.12 -4.48
C GLU A 212 13.58 -22.29 -3.21
N THR A 213 12.72 -22.81 -2.32
CA THR A 213 12.38 -22.31 -0.95
C THR A 213 11.17 -21.34 -0.79
N ASN A 214 9.92 -21.87 -0.75
CA ASN A 214 8.82 -21.52 0.20
C ASN A 214 7.47 -22.14 -0.21
N THR A 215 6.51 -22.27 0.70
CA THR A 215 5.26 -23.04 0.51
C THR A 215 3.99 -22.23 0.17
N ASP A 216 4.03 -20.90 0.09
CA ASP A 216 2.86 -20.02 -0.21
C ASP A 216 2.74 -19.58 -1.69
N LEU A 217 3.36 -20.34 -2.59
CA LEU A 217 3.78 -19.85 -3.91
C LEU A 217 2.64 -19.68 -4.96
N GLU A 218 1.60 -20.51 -4.95
CA GLU A 218 0.61 -20.53 -6.06
C GLU A 218 -0.41 -19.37 -6.02
N PHE A 219 -0.61 -18.73 -4.86
CA PHE A 219 -1.42 -17.52 -4.75
C PHE A 219 -0.74 -16.26 -5.32
N SER A 220 0.56 -16.31 -5.61
CA SER A 220 1.35 -15.16 -6.07
C SER A 220 1.53 -15.09 -7.59
N TYR A 221 1.52 -16.23 -8.30
CA TYR A 221 1.72 -16.29 -9.76
C TYR A 221 0.68 -17.14 -10.51
N GLY A 222 -0.32 -17.68 -9.82
CA GLY A 222 -1.38 -18.49 -10.43
C GLY A 222 -0.82 -19.80 -11.03
N ALA A 223 -1.16 -20.08 -12.28
CA ALA A 223 -0.73 -21.30 -12.96
C ALA A 223 0.78 -21.33 -13.31
N GLY A 224 1.45 -20.17 -13.34
CA GLY A 224 2.86 -20.02 -13.68
C GLY A 224 3.10 -18.93 -14.72
N GLN A 225 4.31 -18.90 -15.30
CA GLN A 225 4.69 -17.98 -16.38
C GLN A 225 4.02 -18.37 -17.70
N LEU A 226 3.38 -17.40 -18.34
CA LEU A 226 2.74 -17.52 -19.66
C LEU A 226 3.65 -18.17 -20.72
N ASN A 227 3.12 -19.17 -21.44
CA ASN A 227 3.79 -19.83 -22.58
C ASN A 227 2.87 -19.87 -23.81
N PRO A 228 2.91 -18.83 -24.68
CA PRO A 228 1.98 -18.70 -25.79
C PRO A 228 2.13 -19.79 -26.86
N LEU A 229 3.37 -20.24 -27.13
CA LEU A 229 3.64 -21.26 -28.14
C LEU A 229 3.02 -22.61 -27.76
N GLN A 230 3.18 -23.01 -26.50
CA GLN A 230 2.62 -24.26 -26.02
C GLN A 230 1.10 -24.16 -25.88
N ALA A 231 0.56 -23.01 -25.48
CA ALA A 231 -0.88 -22.76 -25.41
C ALA A 231 -1.59 -22.85 -26.78
N ALA A 232 -0.89 -22.61 -27.89
CA ALA A 232 -1.47 -22.78 -29.23
C ALA A 232 -1.75 -24.25 -29.57
N ASN A 233 -1.12 -25.21 -28.88
CA ASN A 233 -1.42 -26.63 -29.01
C ASN A 233 -1.24 -27.35 -27.66
N PRO A 234 -2.21 -27.22 -26.75
CA PRO A 234 -2.07 -27.63 -25.36
C PRO A 234 -2.34 -29.13 -25.13
N GLY A 235 -2.74 -29.89 -26.16
CA GLY A 235 -3.13 -31.31 -26.04
C GLY A 235 -4.55 -31.52 -25.52
N LEU A 236 -4.88 -30.98 -24.34
CA LEU A 236 -6.23 -31.00 -23.75
C LEU A 236 -6.65 -29.59 -23.33
N VAL A 237 -7.95 -29.28 -23.43
CA VAL A 237 -8.53 -28.02 -22.94
C VAL A 237 -9.77 -28.25 -22.09
N TYR A 238 -9.92 -27.44 -21.06
CA TYR A 238 -11.13 -27.29 -20.27
C TYR A 238 -11.97 -26.18 -20.92
N ASP A 239 -13.25 -26.47 -21.20
CA ASP A 239 -14.16 -25.51 -21.80
C ASP A 239 -15.39 -25.38 -20.90
N ALA A 240 -15.42 -24.32 -20.10
CA ALA A 240 -16.57 -23.99 -19.26
C ALA A 240 -17.60 -23.23 -20.11
N GLY A 241 -18.75 -23.85 -20.32
CA GLY A 241 -19.85 -23.28 -21.09
C GLY A 241 -20.79 -22.44 -20.24
N GLU A 242 -21.76 -21.80 -20.89
CA GLU A 242 -22.82 -21.02 -20.23
C GLU A 242 -23.55 -21.83 -19.16
N ALA A 243 -23.83 -23.11 -19.43
CA ALA A 243 -24.47 -24.01 -18.47
C ALA A 243 -23.65 -24.21 -17.19
N ASP A 244 -22.31 -24.17 -17.26
CA ASP A 244 -21.44 -24.33 -16.09
C ASP A 244 -21.43 -23.06 -15.23
N TYR A 245 -21.45 -21.88 -15.86
CA TYR A 245 -21.62 -20.61 -15.15
C TYR A 245 -23.02 -20.46 -14.55
N ILE A 246 -24.07 -20.95 -15.22
CA ILE A 246 -25.42 -21.00 -14.66
C ILE A 246 -25.46 -21.88 -13.40
N LYS A 247 -24.84 -23.07 -13.44
CA LYS A 247 -24.73 -23.94 -12.26
C LYS A 247 -23.97 -23.24 -11.12
N PHE A 248 -22.87 -22.56 -11.45
CA PHE A 248 -22.10 -21.78 -10.50
C PHE A 248 -22.94 -20.67 -9.84
N LEU A 249 -23.67 -19.89 -10.64
CA LEU A 249 -24.54 -18.81 -10.16
C LEU A 249 -25.72 -19.35 -9.33
N CYS A 250 -26.33 -20.47 -9.72
CA CYS A 250 -27.32 -21.18 -8.91
C CYS A 250 -26.73 -21.58 -7.55
N GLY A 251 -25.51 -22.15 -7.52
CA GLY A 251 -24.80 -22.50 -6.28
C GLY A 251 -24.45 -21.30 -5.41
N GLN A 252 -24.29 -20.11 -6.01
CA GLN A 252 -24.11 -18.82 -5.33
C GLN A 252 -25.42 -18.19 -4.82
N GLY A 253 -26.57 -18.83 -5.06
CA GLY A 253 -27.87 -18.37 -4.57
C GLY A 253 -28.62 -17.41 -5.52
N TYR A 254 -28.25 -17.32 -6.81
CA TYR A 254 -29.03 -16.57 -7.78
C TYR A 254 -30.37 -17.27 -8.07
N ASN A 255 -31.47 -16.50 -8.06
CA ASN A 255 -32.82 -17.03 -8.35
C ASN A 255 -33.17 -16.97 -9.85
N SER A 256 -34.24 -17.68 -10.23
CA SER A 256 -34.68 -17.79 -11.63
C SER A 256 -34.99 -16.44 -12.29
N THR A 257 -35.50 -15.46 -11.54
CA THR A 257 -35.80 -14.12 -12.04
C THR A 257 -34.52 -13.37 -12.39
N LYS A 258 -33.52 -13.36 -11.50
CA LYS A 258 -32.22 -12.71 -11.77
C LYS A 258 -31.45 -13.41 -12.87
N LEU A 259 -31.49 -14.74 -12.93
CA LEU A 259 -30.88 -15.50 -14.01
C LEU A 259 -31.55 -15.17 -15.34
N HIS A 260 -32.88 -15.11 -15.39
CA HIS A 260 -33.60 -14.71 -16.59
C HIS A 260 -33.22 -13.30 -17.07
N LEU A 261 -33.07 -12.36 -16.14
CA LEU A 261 -32.62 -11.02 -16.50
C LEU A 261 -31.19 -11.05 -17.04
N VAL A 262 -30.25 -11.79 -16.44
CA VAL A 262 -28.83 -11.77 -16.84
C VAL A 262 -28.55 -12.60 -18.10
N THR A 263 -29.27 -13.69 -18.35
CA THR A 263 -29.04 -14.59 -19.50
C THR A 263 -30.06 -14.43 -20.63
N GLY A 264 -31.18 -13.76 -20.37
CA GLY A 264 -32.31 -13.69 -21.31
C GLY A 264 -33.02 -15.02 -21.52
N GLU A 265 -32.78 -16.04 -20.68
CA GLU A 265 -33.39 -17.38 -20.77
C GLU A 265 -34.18 -17.72 -19.50
N ASN A 266 -35.31 -18.41 -19.62
CA ASN A 266 -36.10 -18.82 -18.45
C ASN A 266 -35.46 -20.03 -17.78
N ILE A 267 -34.54 -19.77 -16.85
CA ILE A 267 -33.76 -20.79 -16.16
C ILE A 267 -34.27 -20.97 -14.73
N THR A 268 -34.61 -22.19 -14.35
CA THR A 268 -34.90 -22.58 -12.96
C THR A 268 -33.73 -23.34 -12.35
N CYS A 269 -33.24 -22.88 -11.19
CA CYS A 269 -32.31 -23.64 -10.36
C CYS A 269 -33.06 -24.83 -9.74
N SER A 270 -32.92 -25.99 -10.36
CA SER A 270 -33.45 -27.29 -9.95
C SER A 270 -32.32 -28.14 -9.36
N ALA A 271 -32.62 -29.29 -8.75
CA ALA A 271 -31.58 -30.23 -8.29
C ALA A 271 -30.61 -30.68 -9.40
N ALA A 272 -30.99 -30.59 -10.68
CA ALA A 272 -30.12 -30.89 -11.83
C ALA A 272 -29.23 -29.71 -12.27
N THR A 273 -29.54 -28.48 -11.84
CA THR A 273 -28.77 -27.24 -12.11
C THR A 273 -28.12 -26.65 -10.85
N ASN A 274 -28.38 -27.21 -9.67
CA ASN A 274 -27.76 -26.84 -8.40
C ASN A 274 -26.38 -27.49 -8.28
N GLY A 275 -25.40 -26.96 -9.01
CA GLY A 275 -23.99 -27.36 -8.86
C GLY A 275 -23.39 -26.77 -7.59
N THR A 276 -22.43 -27.49 -7.00
CA THR A 276 -21.63 -26.93 -5.93
C THR A 276 -20.72 -25.83 -6.48
N VAL A 277 -20.65 -24.67 -5.80
CA VAL A 277 -19.88 -23.46 -6.21
C VAL A 277 -18.44 -23.77 -6.66
N TRP A 278 -17.84 -24.81 -6.10
CA TRP A 278 -16.46 -25.23 -6.34
C TRP A 278 -16.25 -26.16 -7.55
N ASP A 279 -17.31 -26.56 -8.26
CA ASP A 279 -17.25 -27.56 -9.35
C ASP A 279 -17.47 -26.97 -10.77
N LEU A 280 -17.00 -25.74 -10.99
CA LEU A 280 -16.89 -25.17 -12.33
C LEU A 280 -15.86 -25.96 -13.16
N ASN A 281 -16.11 -26.20 -14.46
CA ASN A 281 -15.18 -26.90 -15.36
C ASN A 281 -13.94 -26.07 -15.68
N TYR A 282 -13.11 -25.86 -14.67
CA TYR A 282 -12.01 -24.89 -14.63
C TYR A 282 -10.68 -25.63 -14.42
N PRO A 283 -9.57 -25.17 -15.05
CA PRO A 283 -8.27 -25.87 -15.09
C PRO A 283 -7.46 -25.76 -13.79
N SER A 284 -8.11 -25.58 -12.64
CA SER A 284 -7.48 -25.61 -11.33
C SER A 284 -8.43 -26.16 -10.27
N PHE A 285 -7.85 -26.58 -9.14
CA PHE A 285 -8.56 -27.15 -8.02
C PHE A 285 -8.16 -26.42 -6.75
N ALA A 286 -9.15 -25.93 -6.01
CA ALA A 286 -8.94 -25.23 -4.76
C ALA A 286 -9.85 -25.83 -3.69
N ILE A 287 -9.27 -26.18 -2.54
CA ILE A 287 -10.00 -26.70 -1.38
C ILE A 287 -9.66 -25.88 -0.14
N SER A 288 -10.71 -25.44 0.57
CA SER A 288 -10.57 -24.77 1.86
C SER A 288 -10.97 -25.70 3.00
N THR A 289 -10.24 -25.59 4.12
CA THR A 289 -10.65 -26.11 5.44
C THR A 289 -11.18 -24.96 6.30
N GLU A 290 -12.30 -25.15 7.00
CA GLU A 290 -12.91 -24.12 7.87
C GLU A 290 -12.43 -24.28 9.32
N LEU A 291 -11.95 -23.21 9.94
CA LEU A 291 -11.71 -23.14 11.39
C LEU A 291 -13.04 -22.85 12.10
N GLY A 292 -13.80 -23.90 12.46
CA GLY A 292 -15.08 -23.71 13.17
C GLY A 292 -15.81 -24.95 13.69
N ALA A 293 -15.51 -26.17 13.24
CA ALA A 293 -16.20 -27.39 13.67
C ALA A 293 -15.22 -28.50 14.06
N GLY A 294 -14.67 -28.41 15.27
CA GLY A 294 -13.82 -29.45 15.85
C GLY A 294 -12.40 -29.49 15.26
N HIS A 295 -11.42 -29.71 16.13
CA HIS A 295 -10.04 -29.95 15.70
C HIS A 295 -9.99 -31.15 14.74
N GLY A 296 -9.55 -30.93 13.50
CA GLY A 296 -8.96 -32.00 12.68
C GLY A 296 -9.88 -32.91 11.87
N ALA A 297 -11.05 -32.47 11.41
CA ALA A 297 -11.75 -33.21 10.36
C ALA A 297 -11.11 -32.91 8.99
N GLY A 298 -10.36 -33.87 8.42
CA GLY A 298 -9.82 -33.74 7.07
C GLY A 298 -10.93 -33.45 6.06
N VAL A 299 -10.69 -32.53 5.13
CA VAL A 299 -11.68 -32.18 4.09
C VAL A 299 -11.39 -33.03 2.87
N ASN A 300 -12.42 -33.68 2.35
CA ASN A 300 -12.37 -34.42 1.10
C ASN A 300 -13.37 -33.81 0.11
N ARG A 301 -12.87 -33.27 -1.01
CA ARG A 301 -13.73 -32.71 -2.07
C ARG A 301 -13.47 -33.42 -3.38
N THR A 302 -14.56 -33.82 -4.04
CA THR A 302 -14.51 -34.37 -5.39
C THR A 302 -14.93 -33.30 -6.38
N PHE A 303 -14.11 -33.13 -7.41
CA PHE A 303 -14.31 -32.23 -8.54
C PHE A 303 -14.56 -33.06 -9.79
N THR A 304 -15.56 -32.69 -10.57
CA THR A 304 -15.81 -33.26 -11.89
C THR A 304 -15.26 -32.32 -12.95
N ARG A 305 -14.47 -32.83 -13.88
CA ARG A 305 -13.91 -32.04 -14.97
C ARG A 305 -14.12 -32.75 -16.29
N THR A 306 -14.35 -31.96 -17.33
CA THR A 306 -14.47 -32.43 -18.70
C THR A 306 -13.40 -31.75 -19.54
N VAL A 307 -12.59 -32.56 -20.21
CA VAL A 307 -11.53 -32.11 -21.11
C VAL A 307 -11.81 -32.56 -22.52
N THR A 308 -11.45 -31.71 -23.48
CA THR A 308 -11.56 -31.99 -24.91
C THR A 308 -10.17 -32.27 -25.48
N ASN A 309 -10.03 -33.35 -26.26
CA ASN A 309 -8.78 -33.65 -26.96
C ASN A 309 -8.58 -32.73 -28.16
N VAL A 310 -7.53 -31.92 -28.11
CA VAL A 310 -7.14 -30.97 -29.17
C VAL A 310 -5.74 -31.23 -29.70
N GLY A 311 -5.04 -32.26 -29.18
CA GLY A 311 -3.72 -32.69 -29.61
C GLY A 311 -3.78 -33.78 -30.69
N SER A 312 -3.25 -34.97 -30.40
CA SER A 312 -3.25 -36.08 -31.35
C SER A 312 -4.64 -36.73 -31.48
N PRO A 313 -5.14 -37.05 -32.70
CA PRO A 313 -6.49 -37.62 -32.89
C PRO A 313 -6.73 -38.93 -32.14
N VAL A 314 -5.72 -39.79 -32.07
CA VAL A 314 -5.72 -40.98 -31.22
C VAL A 314 -4.63 -40.78 -30.18
N SER A 315 -5.03 -40.62 -28.93
CA SER A 315 -4.15 -40.30 -27.81
C SER A 315 -4.63 -41.00 -26.55
N THR A 316 -3.71 -41.28 -25.64
CA THR A 316 -4.03 -41.85 -24.33
C THR A 316 -3.19 -41.14 -23.28
N TYR A 317 -3.85 -40.33 -22.48
CA TYR A 317 -3.23 -39.56 -21.41
C TYR A 317 -3.29 -40.35 -20.10
N LYS A 318 -2.19 -40.36 -19.36
CA LYS A 318 -2.10 -40.90 -18.00
C LYS A 318 -2.07 -39.77 -16.99
N ALA A 319 -2.81 -39.91 -15.90
CA ALA A 319 -2.78 -38.95 -14.80
C ALA A 319 -1.49 -39.12 -13.99
N ILE A 320 -0.77 -38.02 -13.81
CA ILE A 320 0.39 -37.90 -12.92
C ILE A 320 0.03 -36.85 -11.87
N VAL A 321 0.06 -37.24 -10.60
CA VAL A 321 -0.19 -36.34 -9.48
C VAL A 321 1.13 -35.98 -8.84
N VAL A 322 1.34 -34.69 -8.60
CA VAL A 322 2.50 -34.15 -7.88
C VAL A 322 1.98 -33.38 -6.68
N GLY A 323 2.43 -33.71 -5.48
CA GLY A 323 2.04 -33.00 -4.27
C GLY A 323 2.78 -33.57 -3.05
N PRO A 324 2.87 -32.81 -1.95
CA PRO A 324 3.46 -33.31 -0.72
C PRO A 324 2.62 -34.47 -0.12
N PRO A 325 3.19 -35.33 0.73
CA PRO A 325 2.57 -36.57 1.21
C PRO A 325 1.19 -36.40 1.88
N GLU A 326 0.89 -35.20 2.34
CA GLU A 326 -0.35 -34.80 3.00
C GLU A 326 -1.54 -34.66 2.02
N PHE A 327 -1.29 -34.61 0.71
CA PHE A 327 -2.32 -34.66 -0.33
C PHE A 327 -2.74 -36.09 -0.67
N ILE A 328 -4.00 -36.44 -0.41
CA ILE A 328 -4.65 -37.61 -0.98
C ILE A 328 -5.37 -37.16 -2.26
N ILE A 329 -4.70 -37.21 -3.41
CA ILE A 329 -5.33 -36.89 -4.70
C ILE A 329 -5.60 -38.19 -5.45
N LYS A 330 -6.88 -38.49 -5.67
CA LYS A 330 -7.35 -39.65 -6.44
C LYS A 330 -8.01 -39.18 -7.73
N VAL A 331 -7.56 -39.72 -8.86
CA VAL A 331 -8.09 -39.39 -10.19
C VAL A 331 -8.78 -40.60 -10.79
N GLU A 332 -10.05 -40.47 -11.18
CA GLU A 332 -10.84 -41.55 -11.77
C GLU A 332 -11.62 -41.10 -13.03
N PRO A 333 -11.42 -41.75 -14.19
CA PRO A 333 -10.41 -42.79 -14.46
C PRO A 333 -9.00 -42.18 -14.50
N GLY A 334 -7.98 -42.95 -14.08
CA GLY A 334 -6.57 -42.50 -14.14
C GLY A 334 -5.95 -42.48 -15.54
N VAL A 335 -6.71 -42.89 -16.56
CA VAL A 335 -6.32 -42.93 -17.97
C VAL A 335 -7.48 -42.44 -18.83
N LEU A 336 -7.20 -41.52 -19.75
CA LEU A 336 -8.16 -41.00 -20.72
C LEU A 336 -7.72 -41.37 -22.13
N SER A 337 -8.52 -42.17 -22.84
CA SER A 337 -8.22 -42.62 -24.20
C SER A 337 -9.18 -42.00 -25.21
N PHE A 338 -8.66 -41.21 -26.15
CA PHE A 338 -9.43 -40.54 -27.19
C PHE A 338 -9.19 -41.23 -28.52
N LYS A 339 -10.26 -41.38 -29.30
CA LYS A 339 -10.29 -41.98 -30.63
C LYS A 339 -10.35 -40.93 -31.74
N SER A 340 -10.75 -39.71 -31.41
CA SER A 340 -10.80 -38.59 -32.37
C SER A 340 -10.47 -37.23 -31.73
N LEU A 341 -10.12 -36.27 -32.58
CA LEU A 341 -10.03 -34.84 -32.21
C LEU A 341 -11.41 -34.30 -31.86
N GLY A 342 -11.49 -33.46 -30.84
CA GLY A 342 -12.74 -32.89 -30.35
C GLY A 342 -13.56 -33.82 -29.47
N GLU A 343 -13.10 -35.06 -29.25
CA GLU A 343 -13.73 -35.97 -28.30
C GLU A 343 -13.52 -35.47 -26.87
N THR A 344 -14.61 -35.43 -26.11
CA THR A 344 -14.61 -35.01 -24.70
C THR A 344 -14.58 -36.22 -23.79
N GLN A 345 -13.81 -36.16 -22.72
CA GLN A 345 -13.91 -37.12 -21.63
C GLN A 345 -14.03 -36.44 -20.28
N THR A 346 -14.75 -37.10 -19.39
CA THR A 346 -14.97 -36.65 -18.02
C THR A 346 -14.15 -37.49 -17.06
N PHE A 347 -13.56 -36.83 -16.08
CA PHE A 347 -12.88 -37.47 -14.96
C PHE A 347 -13.25 -36.77 -13.67
N THR A 348 -12.99 -37.46 -12.56
CA THR A 348 -13.14 -36.93 -11.22
C THR A 348 -11.78 -36.82 -10.56
N VAL A 349 -11.58 -35.74 -9.81
CA VAL A 349 -10.42 -35.53 -8.95
C VAL A 349 -10.95 -35.40 -7.53
N THR A 350 -10.61 -36.36 -6.68
CA THR A 350 -10.91 -36.32 -5.26
C THR A 350 -9.66 -35.85 -4.53
N VAL A 351 -9.73 -34.67 -3.92
CA VAL A 351 -8.65 -34.06 -3.14
C VAL A 351 -9.03 -34.16 -1.67
N GLY A 352 -8.31 -35.02 -0.95
CA GLY A 352 -8.37 -35.18 0.49
C GLY A 352 -7.14 -34.60 1.15
N VAL A 353 -7.33 -33.86 2.24
CA VAL A 353 -6.24 -33.25 3.01
C VAL A 353 -6.49 -33.53 4.49
N ALA A 354 -5.51 -34.16 5.16
CA ALA A 354 -5.53 -34.32 6.62
C ALA A 354 -5.29 -32.95 7.29
N ALA A 355 -5.56 -32.81 8.59
CA ALA A 355 -5.38 -31.55 9.32
C ALA A 355 -4.08 -30.82 8.90
N LEU A 356 -4.22 -29.62 8.35
CA LEU A 356 -3.12 -28.86 7.77
C LEU A 356 -2.21 -28.31 8.86
N SER A 357 -0.91 -28.62 8.81
CA SER A 357 0.14 -28.00 9.63
C SER A 357 0.67 -26.69 9.04
N ASN A 358 0.56 -26.52 7.71
CA ASN A 358 0.91 -25.31 6.96
C ASN A 358 -0.35 -24.61 6.42
N PRO A 359 -0.41 -23.27 6.38
CA PRO A 359 -1.61 -22.51 5.99
C PRO A 359 -2.01 -22.74 4.52
N VAL A 360 -1.05 -23.07 3.66
CA VAL A 360 -1.24 -23.42 2.25
C VAL A 360 -0.33 -24.60 1.89
N ILE A 361 -0.87 -25.57 1.15
CA ILE A 361 -0.11 -26.61 0.48
C ILE A 361 -0.51 -26.65 -1.00
N SER A 362 0.46 -26.92 -1.86
CA SER A 362 0.28 -26.93 -3.32
C SER A 362 0.69 -28.25 -3.95
N GLY A 363 -0.03 -28.65 -4.99
CA GLY A 363 0.25 -29.78 -5.85
C GLY A 363 -0.22 -29.50 -7.28
N SER A 364 -0.22 -30.52 -8.13
CA SER A 364 -0.79 -30.43 -9.47
C SER A 364 -1.18 -31.79 -10.01
N LEU A 365 -2.20 -31.81 -10.85
CA LEU A 365 -2.51 -32.90 -11.75
C LEU A 365 -1.89 -32.61 -13.12
N VAL A 366 -1.16 -33.57 -13.69
CA VAL A 366 -0.61 -33.50 -15.04
C VAL A 366 -1.16 -34.66 -15.86
N TRP A 367 -1.83 -34.37 -16.98
CA TRP A 367 -2.14 -35.38 -17.99
C TRP A 367 -0.98 -35.47 -18.98
N ASP A 368 -0.41 -36.68 -19.14
CA ASP A 368 0.76 -36.94 -19.98
C ASP A 368 0.48 -38.08 -20.97
N ASP A 369 0.64 -37.82 -22.27
CA ASP A 369 0.56 -38.83 -23.35
C ASP A 369 1.94 -39.17 -23.97
N GLY A 370 3.02 -38.64 -23.41
CA GLY A 370 4.38 -38.71 -23.92
C GLY A 370 4.78 -37.57 -24.86
N VAL A 371 3.83 -36.78 -25.33
CA VAL A 371 4.05 -35.63 -26.24
C VAL A 371 3.57 -34.33 -25.59
N TYR A 372 2.34 -34.31 -25.09
CA TYR A 372 1.71 -33.18 -24.41
C TYR A 372 1.64 -33.42 -22.91
N LYS A 373 1.88 -32.34 -22.15
CA LYS A 373 1.72 -32.31 -20.69
C LYS A 373 0.75 -31.20 -20.33
N VAL A 374 -0.38 -31.56 -19.73
CA VAL A 374 -1.46 -30.62 -19.38
C VAL A 374 -1.54 -30.51 -17.87
N ARG A 375 -1.02 -29.41 -17.32
CA ARG A 375 -0.91 -29.21 -15.87
C ARG A 375 -2.09 -28.42 -15.32
N SER A 376 -2.70 -28.91 -14.25
CA SER A 376 -3.74 -28.22 -13.49
C SER A 376 -3.28 -28.06 -12.05
N PRO A 377 -3.07 -26.83 -11.55
CA PRO A 377 -2.68 -26.58 -10.15
C PRO A 377 -3.74 -27.07 -9.16
N ILE A 378 -3.28 -27.56 -8.01
CA ILE A 378 -4.12 -28.01 -6.89
C ILE A 378 -3.64 -27.31 -5.62
N VAL A 379 -4.48 -26.46 -5.02
CA VAL A 379 -4.17 -25.76 -3.78
C VAL A 379 -5.12 -26.19 -2.68
N ALA A 380 -4.58 -26.49 -1.50
CA ALA A 380 -5.35 -26.60 -0.27
C ALA A 380 -4.91 -25.53 0.73
N TYR A 381 -5.87 -24.84 1.34
CA TYR A 381 -5.59 -23.72 2.22
C TYR A 381 -6.57 -23.66 3.39
N VAL A 382 -6.15 -23.01 4.48
CA VAL A 382 -7.02 -22.75 5.63
C VAL A 382 -7.80 -21.46 5.37
N PHE A 383 -9.14 -21.56 5.37
CA PHE A 383 -10.01 -20.41 5.22
C PHE A 383 -10.38 -19.86 6.60
N TYR A 384 -9.79 -18.73 6.95
CA TYR A 384 -10.13 -17.97 8.15
C TYR A 384 -11.45 -17.24 7.90
N LEU A 385 -12.52 -17.69 8.57
CA LEU A 385 -13.82 -17.04 8.48
C LEU A 385 -13.78 -15.69 9.23
N ALA A 386 -13.26 -14.65 8.58
CA ALA A 386 -13.59 -13.28 8.94
C ALA A 386 -14.87 -12.90 8.18
N CYS A 387 -15.95 -12.65 8.92
CA CYS A 387 -17.26 -12.13 8.47
C CYS A 387 -18.20 -13.05 7.68
N THR A 388 -19.04 -13.79 8.40
CA THR A 388 -20.46 -13.97 8.04
C THR A 388 -21.34 -13.42 9.16
N LEU A 389 -21.65 -12.14 9.10
CA LEU A 389 -22.85 -11.56 9.68
C LEU A 389 -23.17 -10.29 8.90
N LEU A 390 -24.46 -10.17 8.53
CA LEU A 390 -25.11 -9.10 7.76
C LEU A 390 -25.19 -9.36 6.24
N ILE A 391 -26.26 -10.05 5.82
CA ILE A 391 -27.34 -9.49 4.97
C ILE A 391 -28.53 -10.47 5.04
N SER A 392 -29.56 -10.10 5.80
CA SER A 392 -30.95 -10.48 5.54
C SER A 392 -31.90 -9.47 6.18
N CYS A 393 -31.99 -8.27 5.59
CA CYS A 393 -33.10 -7.38 5.88
C CYS A 393 -34.33 -7.81 5.06
N SER A 394 -35.13 -8.70 5.61
CA SER A 394 -36.51 -8.92 5.17
C SER A 394 -37.38 -9.23 6.38
N GLY A 395 -38.05 -8.20 6.91
CA GLY A 395 -39.11 -8.33 7.91
C GLY A 395 -38.91 -7.53 9.20
N ALA A 396 -38.97 -6.20 9.13
CA ALA A 396 -39.28 -5.38 10.31
C ALA A 396 -40.48 -4.48 9.97
N THR A 397 -41.51 -4.51 10.82
CA THR A 397 -42.77 -3.79 10.63
C THR A 397 -42.69 -2.39 11.25
N ASP A 398 -43.65 -1.52 10.91
CA ASP A 398 -43.68 -0.05 11.13
C ASP A 398 -43.51 0.47 12.58
N LYS A 399 -43.17 -0.36 13.57
CA LYS A 399 -42.92 0.09 14.96
C LYS A 399 -41.45 0.28 15.33
N ASP A 400 -40.49 -0.20 14.54
CA ASP A 400 -39.06 -0.10 14.86
C ASP A 400 -38.37 1.16 14.25
N ARG A 401 -39.15 2.08 13.68
CA ARG A 401 -38.68 3.21 12.85
C ARG A 401 -38.13 4.44 13.60
N LYS A 402 -37.75 4.35 14.88
CA LYS A 402 -37.38 5.54 15.68
C LYS A 402 -36.01 5.54 16.36
N ALA A 403 -35.17 4.56 16.12
CA ALA A 403 -33.83 4.55 16.72
C ALA A 403 -32.81 3.89 15.79
N ASP A 404 -32.45 4.56 14.69
CA ASP A 404 -31.19 4.26 14.02
C ASP A 404 -30.75 5.43 13.13
N ASN A 405 -29.71 6.16 13.56
CA ASN A 405 -29.19 7.34 12.86
C ASN A 405 -27.70 7.19 12.47
N LEU A 406 -27.09 6.01 12.66
CA LEU A 406 -25.68 5.76 12.32
C LEU A 406 -25.49 5.04 10.96
N SER A 407 -26.55 4.56 10.32
CA SER A 407 -26.47 3.88 9.01
C SER A 407 -26.59 4.82 7.79
N ARG A 408 -26.54 6.15 8.00
CA ARG A 408 -26.73 7.17 6.94
C ARG A 408 -25.45 7.72 6.30
N MET A 409 -24.26 7.25 6.68
CA MET A 409 -23.00 7.94 6.34
C MET A 409 -22.05 7.16 5.40
N PHE A 410 -22.58 6.26 4.58
CA PHE A 410 -21.88 5.67 3.41
C PHE A 410 -22.64 5.83 2.09
N PHE A 411 -23.73 6.58 2.10
CA PHE A 411 -24.37 7.10 0.92
C PHE A 411 -24.20 8.61 0.97
N CYS A 412 -23.71 9.22 -0.11
CA CYS A 412 -23.88 10.66 -0.30
C CYS A 412 -25.31 11.02 0.11
N ILE A 413 -25.47 11.84 1.14
CA ILE A 413 -26.68 12.67 1.25
C ILE A 413 -26.55 13.69 0.12
N CYS A 414 -26.90 13.24 -1.08
CA CYS A 414 -27.38 14.08 -2.14
C CYS A 414 -28.73 14.62 -1.65
N ASP A 415 -28.73 15.80 -1.03
CA ASP A 415 -29.99 16.53 -0.77
C ASP A 415 -30.73 16.87 -2.08
N HIS A 416 -30.09 16.66 -3.24
CA HIS A 416 -30.70 16.60 -4.57
C HIS A 416 -30.04 15.51 -5.44
N TYR A 417 -30.85 14.74 -6.19
CA TYR A 417 -30.52 13.68 -7.17
C TYR A 417 -29.03 13.28 -7.37
N CYS A 418 -28.68 12.04 -7.00
CA CYS A 418 -27.36 11.40 -7.17
C CYS A 418 -27.30 10.53 -8.43
N GLU A 419 -26.12 10.26 -9.00
CA GLU A 419 -25.98 9.41 -10.19
C GLU A 419 -25.94 7.91 -9.82
N TYR A 420 -26.91 7.15 -10.29
CA TYR A 420 -27.00 5.71 -10.08
C TYR A 420 -26.98 4.97 -11.40
N ILE A 421 -26.31 3.81 -11.40
CA ILE A 421 -26.33 2.83 -12.47
C ILE A 421 -27.45 1.83 -12.16
N VAL A 422 -28.43 1.74 -13.05
CA VAL A 422 -29.52 0.76 -13.02
C VAL A 422 -29.17 -0.32 -14.03
N TYR A 423 -28.77 -1.50 -13.55
CA TYR A 423 -28.49 -2.66 -14.39
C TYR A 423 -29.74 -3.53 -14.53
N MET A 424 -30.16 -3.78 -15.76
CA MET A 424 -31.41 -4.46 -16.09
C MET A 424 -31.19 -5.82 -16.78
N GLY A 425 -29.94 -6.28 -16.89
CA GLY A 425 -29.60 -7.59 -17.44
C GLY A 425 -29.29 -7.57 -18.95
N ASP A 426 -29.63 -8.65 -19.65
CA ASP A 426 -29.48 -8.81 -21.10
C ASP A 426 -30.51 -7.97 -21.88
N LEU A 427 -30.25 -7.75 -23.17
CA LEU A 427 -31.16 -7.02 -24.04
C LEU A 427 -32.48 -7.78 -24.23
N PRO A 428 -33.65 -7.10 -24.16
CA PRO A 428 -34.94 -7.73 -24.40
C PRO A 428 -35.02 -8.40 -25.78
N LYS A 429 -35.40 -9.68 -25.83
CA LYS A 429 -35.63 -10.43 -27.07
C LYS A 429 -36.97 -10.00 -27.70
N GLY A 430 -36.95 -9.23 -28.79
CA GLY A 430 -38.14 -8.76 -29.54
C GLY A 430 -38.01 -7.35 -30.13
N GLN A 431 -39.02 -6.84 -30.85
CA GLN A 431 -39.07 -5.44 -31.35
C GLN A 431 -39.46 -4.44 -30.25
N VAL A 432 -38.77 -4.47 -29.10
CA VAL A 432 -38.99 -3.53 -28.01
C VAL A 432 -37.91 -2.44 -28.06
N SER A 433 -38.31 -1.18 -28.16
CA SER A 433 -37.38 -0.05 -28.08
C SER A 433 -36.79 0.03 -26.65
N VAL A 434 -35.53 -0.38 -26.49
CA VAL A 434 -34.79 -0.34 -25.21
C VAL A 434 -34.76 1.07 -24.62
N SER A 435 -34.62 2.10 -25.46
CA SER A 435 -34.70 3.49 -25.00
C SER A 435 -36.08 3.88 -24.47
N SER A 436 -37.16 3.34 -25.08
CA SER A 436 -38.52 3.53 -24.56
C SER A 436 -38.74 2.75 -23.26
N LEU A 437 -38.12 1.57 -23.12
CA LEU A 437 -38.16 0.78 -21.89
C LEU A 437 -37.49 1.51 -20.72
N HIS A 438 -36.27 2.03 -20.91
CA HIS A 438 -35.58 2.84 -19.90
C HIS A 438 -36.38 4.10 -19.52
N ALA A 439 -36.89 4.82 -20.51
CA ALA A 439 -37.71 6.00 -20.24
C ALA A 439 -39.00 5.65 -19.50
N ASN A 440 -39.65 4.52 -19.82
CA ASN A 440 -40.87 4.08 -19.15
C ASN A 440 -40.62 3.61 -17.72
N ILE A 441 -39.55 2.83 -17.47
CA ILE A 441 -39.24 2.35 -16.12
C ILE A 441 -38.79 3.49 -15.22
N LEU A 442 -38.00 4.43 -15.75
CA LEU A 442 -37.60 5.64 -15.03
C LEU A 442 -38.80 6.57 -14.77
N ARG A 443 -39.75 6.68 -15.72
CA ARG A 443 -40.99 7.47 -15.55
C ARG A 443 -41.93 6.93 -14.47
N GLN A 444 -41.95 5.62 -14.24
CA GLN A 444 -42.73 5.03 -13.13
C GLN A 444 -42.22 5.46 -11.75
N VAL A 445 -40.99 5.98 -11.69
CA VAL A 445 -40.32 6.36 -10.45
C VAL A 445 -40.16 7.88 -10.33
N THR A 446 -39.79 8.57 -11.42
CA THR A 446 -39.50 10.02 -11.45
C THR A 446 -40.61 10.88 -12.06
N GLY A 447 -41.71 10.29 -12.54
CA GLY A 447 -42.82 11.03 -13.16
C GLY A 447 -42.47 11.66 -14.50
N SER A 448 -43.06 12.82 -14.83
CA SER A 448 -42.89 13.51 -16.12
C SER A 448 -41.45 13.98 -16.42
N SER A 449 -40.57 14.01 -15.42
CA SER A 449 -39.17 14.48 -15.53
C SER A 449 -38.17 13.38 -15.93
N ALA A 450 -38.62 12.17 -16.26
CA ALA A 450 -37.75 11.03 -16.60
C ALA A 450 -36.73 11.30 -17.72
N SER A 451 -37.06 12.15 -18.70
CA SER A 451 -36.13 12.51 -19.78
C SER A 451 -35.01 13.45 -19.33
N GLU A 452 -35.21 14.21 -18.25
CA GLU A 452 -34.22 15.16 -17.70
C GLU A 452 -33.22 14.46 -16.76
N TYR A 453 -33.63 13.34 -16.15
CA TYR A 453 -32.81 12.58 -15.21
C TYR A 453 -32.04 11.41 -15.82
N LEU A 454 -32.38 11.00 -17.05
CA LEU A 454 -31.66 9.93 -17.77
C LEU A 454 -30.33 10.47 -18.32
N LEU A 455 -29.20 10.10 -17.71
CA LEU A 455 -27.86 10.55 -18.11
C LEU A 455 -27.28 9.71 -19.25
N HIS A 456 -27.43 8.39 -19.16
CA HIS A 456 -26.88 7.47 -20.16
C HIS A 456 -27.75 6.22 -20.29
N SER A 457 -27.78 5.62 -21.48
CA SER A 457 -28.58 4.42 -21.76
C SER A 457 -27.71 3.35 -22.41
N TYR A 458 -27.47 2.25 -21.69
CA TYR A 458 -26.79 1.07 -22.20
C TYR A 458 -27.79 0.23 -23.03
N LYS A 459 -27.63 0.23 -24.35
CA LYS A 459 -28.61 -0.35 -25.29
C LYS A 459 -28.01 -1.25 -26.37
N ARG A 460 -26.71 -1.52 -26.28
CA ARG A 460 -25.94 -2.18 -27.35
C ARG A 460 -25.58 -3.62 -27.07
N SER A 461 -25.27 -3.94 -25.81
CA SER A 461 -24.74 -5.25 -25.41
C SER A 461 -25.36 -5.78 -24.12
N PHE A 462 -25.93 -4.90 -23.32
CA PHE A 462 -26.66 -5.21 -22.11
C PHE A 462 -27.67 -4.08 -21.88
N ASN A 463 -28.66 -4.35 -21.04
CA ASN A 463 -29.78 -3.50 -20.72
C ASN A 463 -29.52 -2.78 -19.39
N GLY A 464 -29.71 -1.46 -19.38
CA GLY A 464 -29.49 -0.64 -18.20
C GLY A 464 -29.26 0.82 -18.54
N PHE A 465 -29.24 1.67 -17.53
CA PHE A 465 -29.06 3.10 -17.71
C PHE A 465 -28.43 3.77 -16.50
N VAL A 466 -27.88 4.96 -16.70
CA VAL A 466 -27.46 5.87 -15.63
C VAL A 466 -28.51 6.95 -15.51
N ALA A 467 -29.00 7.17 -14.29
CA ALA A 467 -29.93 8.24 -14.01
C ALA A 467 -29.57 8.99 -12.73
N LYS A 468 -29.93 10.27 -12.72
CA LYS A 468 -30.01 11.09 -11.53
C LYS A 468 -31.23 10.66 -10.72
N LEU A 469 -31.02 10.01 -9.58
CA LEU A 469 -32.06 9.46 -8.71
C LEU A 469 -31.85 9.93 -7.28
N THR A 470 -32.94 10.13 -6.55
CA THR A 470 -32.90 10.16 -5.09
C THR A 470 -32.68 8.75 -4.54
N GLU A 471 -32.27 8.65 -3.27
CA GLU A 471 -32.09 7.35 -2.62
C GLU A 471 -33.40 6.54 -2.54
N GLU A 472 -34.55 7.21 -2.40
CA GLU A 472 -35.86 6.55 -2.40
C GLU A 472 -36.23 6.02 -3.79
N GLU A 473 -35.97 6.81 -4.83
CA GLU A 473 -36.19 6.40 -6.23
C GLU A 473 -35.26 5.25 -6.64
N SER A 474 -33.99 5.23 -6.21
CA SER A 474 -33.07 4.13 -6.50
C SER A 474 -33.48 2.83 -5.79
N LYS A 475 -33.93 2.91 -4.53
CA LYS A 475 -34.51 1.75 -3.80
C LYS A 475 -35.77 1.23 -4.48
N LYS A 476 -36.67 2.13 -4.91
CA LYS A 476 -37.86 1.75 -5.67
C LYS A 476 -37.48 1.03 -6.97
N LEU A 477 -36.57 1.60 -7.76
CA LEU A 477 -36.06 0.96 -8.99
C LEU A 477 -35.42 -0.40 -8.72
N SER A 478 -34.64 -0.55 -7.64
CA SER A 478 -33.99 -1.83 -7.29
C SER A 478 -34.97 -2.96 -6.97
N SER A 479 -36.21 -2.62 -6.63
CA SER A 479 -37.30 -3.56 -6.31
C SER A 479 -38.23 -3.84 -7.49
N MET A 480 -38.06 -3.17 -8.64
CA MET A 480 -38.93 -3.35 -9.80
C MET A 480 -38.58 -4.59 -10.60
N ASP A 481 -39.62 -5.27 -11.09
CA ASP A 481 -39.49 -6.34 -12.07
C ASP A 481 -38.80 -5.79 -13.34
N GLY A 482 -37.73 -6.45 -13.77
CA GLY A 482 -36.89 -5.99 -14.88
C GLY A 482 -35.58 -5.33 -14.48
N VAL A 483 -35.29 -5.17 -13.17
CA VAL A 483 -34.03 -4.59 -12.67
C VAL A 483 -33.22 -5.66 -11.91
N VAL A 484 -31.95 -5.83 -12.27
CA VAL A 484 -31.03 -6.79 -11.63
C VAL A 484 -30.39 -6.18 -10.39
N SER A 485 -29.88 -4.96 -10.52
CA SER A 485 -29.26 -4.19 -9.43
C SER A 485 -29.26 -2.70 -9.73
N VAL A 486 -29.25 -1.90 -8.67
CA VAL A 486 -29.05 -0.45 -8.72
C VAL A 486 -27.93 -0.10 -7.76
N PHE A 487 -26.93 0.63 -8.23
CA PHE A 487 -25.76 0.98 -7.42
C PHE A 487 -25.23 2.36 -7.83
N PRO A 488 -24.59 3.10 -6.90
CA PRO A 488 -24.07 4.44 -7.21
C PRO A 488 -22.99 4.40 -8.30
N ASN A 489 -22.95 5.43 -9.14
CA ASN A 489 -21.88 5.66 -10.10
C ASN A 489 -20.59 6.04 -9.34
N GLY A 490 -19.67 5.09 -9.17
CA GLY A 490 -18.41 5.29 -8.44
C GLY A 490 -17.20 5.40 -9.36
N MET A 491 -16.21 6.21 -8.95
CA MET A 491 -14.90 6.30 -9.63
C MET A 491 -13.93 5.21 -9.10
N LYS A 492 -13.02 4.73 -9.94
CA LYS A 492 -11.86 3.90 -9.53
C LYS A 492 -10.63 4.81 -9.41
N LYS A 493 -9.80 4.57 -8.40
CA LYS A 493 -8.73 5.52 -8.00
C LYS A 493 -7.35 5.20 -8.56
N LEU A 494 -6.57 6.27 -8.75
CA LEU A 494 -5.11 6.26 -8.82
C LEU A 494 -4.55 6.58 -7.42
N LEU A 495 -3.62 5.74 -6.92
CA LEU A 495 -3.28 5.65 -5.49
C LEU A 495 -2.36 6.77 -4.99
N THR A 496 -2.54 7.16 -3.73
CA THR A 496 -1.55 7.97 -3.01
C THR A 496 -0.41 7.10 -2.53
N THR A 497 0.83 7.43 -2.88
CA THR A 497 1.66 6.40 -3.52
C THR A 497 1.72 5.07 -2.74
N ARG A 498 1.85 5.09 -1.39
CA ARG A 498 1.62 3.87 -0.59
C ARG A 498 1.18 4.00 0.88
N SER A 499 1.75 4.91 1.70
CA SER A 499 1.75 4.74 3.18
C SER A 499 0.38 4.69 3.89
N TRP A 500 -0.54 5.63 3.63
CA TRP A 500 -1.88 5.60 4.23
C TRP A 500 -2.73 4.47 3.64
N ASP A 501 -2.60 4.20 2.34
CA ASP A 501 -3.29 3.08 1.70
C ASP A 501 -2.83 1.73 2.32
N PHE A 502 -1.54 1.61 2.64
CA PHE A 502 -0.96 0.43 3.32
C PHE A 502 -1.56 0.20 4.72
N ILE A 503 -1.78 1.25 5.51
CA ILE A 503 -2.42 1.12 6.84
C ILE A 503 -3.95 1.12 6.78
N GLY A 504 -4.53 0.96 5.59
CA GLY A 504 -5.98 0.89 5.40
C GLY A 504 -6.71 2.22 5.59
N PHE A 505 -6.04 3.35 5.34
CA PHE A 505 -6.61 4.69 5.36
C PHE A 505 -6.66 5.28 3.94
N PRO A 506 -7.62 4.84 3.11
CA PRO A 506 -7.69 5.24 1.71
C PRO A 506 -8.18 6.68 1.57
N MET A 507 -7.96 7.27 0.40
CA MET A 507 -8.47 8.61 0.08
C MET A 507 -10.01 8.76 0.23
N GLU A 508 -10.78 7.68 0.19
CA GLU A 508 -12.24 7.68 0.38
C GLU A 508 -12.65 7.77 1.85
N ALA A 509 -11.69 7.79 2.78
CA ALA A 509 -11.98 7.92 4.20
C ALA A 509 -12.91 9.13 4.44
N ASN A 510 -13.85 8.96 5.36
CA ASN A 510 -14.86 9.96 5.64
C ASN A 510 -14.21 11.17 6.31
N ILE A 511 -14.05 12.28 5.59
CA ILE A 511 -13.50 13.51 6.13
C ILE A 511 -14.65 14.39 6.63
N THR A 512 -14.59 14.77 7.91
CA THR A 512 -15.58 15.67 8.51
C THR A 512 -15.35 17.11 8.06
N THR A 513 -16.40 17.92 7.99
CA THR A 513 -16.25 19.37 7.74
C THR A 513 -15.47 20.07 8.86
N THR A 514 -15.56 19.53 10.09
CA THR A 514 -14.84 19.98 11.27
C THR A 514 -13.33 19.74 11.20
N GLU A 515 -12.84 18.85 10.31
CA GLU A 515 -11.40 18.67 10.10
C GLU A 515 -10.73 19.99 9.66
N SER A 516 -11.45 20.84 8.92
CA SER A 516 -10.95 22.16 8.50
C SER A 516 -10.77 23.17 9.65
N ASP A 517 -11.30 22.87 10.83
CA ASP A 517 -11.14 23.65 12.06
C ASP A 517 -10.07 23.08 13.00
N ILE A 518 -9.49 21.93 12.67
CA ILE A 518 -8.38 21.33 13.42
C ILE A 518 -7.06 21.98 13.02
N ILE A 519 -6.25 22.36 14.00
CA ILE A 519 -4.97 23.04 13.83
C ILE A 519 -3.86 22.14 14.35
N VAL A 520 -2.98 21.69 13.45
CA VAL A 520 -1.80 20.89 13.80
C VAL A 520 -0.58 21.80 13.94
N GLY A 521 -0.04 21.88 15.16
CA GLY A 521 1.21 22.58 15.46
C GLY A 521 2.42 21.73 15.10
N MET A 522 3.28 22.22 14.22
CA MET A 522 4.48 21.53 13.76
C MET A 522 5.72 22.17 14.40
N LEU A 523 6.33 21.47 15.35
CA LEU A 523 7.58 21.91 16.01
C LEU A 523 8.77 21.20 15.33
N ASP A 524 9.44 21.89 14.41
CA ASP A 524 10.42 21.27 13.50
C ASP A 524 11.47 22.29 12.97
N THR A 525 12.07 22.03 11.81
CA THR A 525 13.05 22.85 11.07
C THR A 525 12.42 23.98 10.25
N GLY A 526 11.09 24.10 10.27
CA GLY A 526 10.32 25.12 9.55
C GLY A 526 9.36 24.51 8.53
N ILE A 527 8.94 25.31 7.56
CA ILE A 527 8.17 24.81 6.40
C ILE A 527 8.59 25.50 5.10
N TRP A 528 8.48 24.81 3.97
CA TRP A 528 8.56 25.39 2.63
C TRP A 528 7.15 25.72 2.10
N PRO A 529 6.68 26.98 2.25
CA PRO A 529 5.27 27.31 2.06
C PRO A 529 4.78 27.21 0.61
N GLU A 530 5.69 27.27 -0.38
CA GLU A 530 5.36 27.18 -1.80
C GLU A 530 5.05 25.76 -2.28
N SER A 531 5.27 24.73 -1.45
CA SER A 531 4.95 23.36 -1.83
C SER A 531 3.47 23.21 -2.17
N ALA A 532 3.17 22.45 -3.24
CA ALA A 532 1.79 22.12 -3.62
C ALA A 532 1.01 21.45 -2.48
N SER A 533 1.71 20.75 -1.57
CA SER A 533 1.12 20.15 -0.38
C SER A 533 0.59 21.17 0.63
N PHE A 534 0.88 22.46 0.47
CA PHE A 534 0.40 23.53 1.36
C PHE A 534 -0.38 24.63 0.63
N SER A 535 -0.84 24.35 -0.60
CA SER A 535 -1.82 25.19 -1.28
C SER A 535 -3.06 25.35 -0.39
N ASP A 536 -3.60 26.57 -0.35
CA ASP A 536 -4.82 26.91 0.37
C ASP A 536 -6.04 27.02 -0.55
N GLU A 537 -5.93 26.51 -1.77
CA GLU A 537 -7.07 26.36 -2.67
C GLU A 537 -8.17 25.51 -2.00
N GLY A 538 -9.38 26.06 -1.96
CA GLY A 538 -10.54 25.44 -1.30
C GLY A 538 -10.64 25.69 0.21
N PHE A 539 -9.69 26.37 0.85
CA PHE A 539 -9.74 26.69 2.27
C PHE A 539 -10.49 28.00 2.55
N GLY A 540 -11.39 27.97 3.55
CA GLY A 540 -11.97 29.18 4.13
C GLY A 540 -10.97 29.93 5.02
N PRO A 541 -11.35 31.06 5.65
CA PRO A 541 -10.48 31.78 6.57
C PRO A 541 -10.03 30.89 7.75
N PRO A 542 -8.95 31.26 8.48
CA PRO A 542 -8.53 30.53 9.67
C PRO A 542 -9.64 30.44 10.73
N PRO A 543 -9.69 29.35 11.53
CA PRO A 543 -10.70 29.18 12.57
C PRO A 543 -10.69 30.33 13.58
N THR A 544 -11.86 30.74 14.08
CA THR A 544 -11.97 31.89 15.01
C THR A 544 -11.24 31.70 16.35
N LYS A 545 -10.97 30.45 16.74
CA LYS A 545 -10.19 30.10 17.94
C LYS A 545 -8.69 30.39 17.79
N TRP A 546 -8.20 30.53 16.55
CA TRP A 546 -6.79 30.74 16.24
C TRP A 546 -6.32 32.13 16.70
N LYS A 547 -5.22 32.17 17.46
CA LYS A 547 -4.64 33.42 18.00
C LYS A 547 -3.21 33.67 17.56
N GLY A 548 -2.61 32.73 16.83
CA GLY A 548 -1.21 32.83 16.43
C GLY A 548 -0.96 33.85 15.35
N THR A 549 0.32 34.08 15.10
CA THR A 549 0.81 35.11 14.18
C THR A 549 1.65 34.51 13.06
N CYS A 550 1.87 35.31 12.02
CA CYS A 550 2.76 34.96 10.92
C CYS A 550 3.95 35.91 10.88
N GLN A 551 5.16 35.39 11.10
CA GLN A 551 6.39 36.14 10.90
C GLN A 551 6.77 36.14 9.42
N THR A 552 6.94 37.34 8.85
CA THR A 552 7.05 37.54 7.38
C THR A 552 8.46 37.82 6.86
N SER A 553 9.51 37.46 7.62
CA SER A 553 10.90 37.61 7.17
C SER A 553 11.27 36.59 6.08
N SER A 554 12.32 36.89 5.30
CA SER A 554 12.90 35.97 4.29
C SER A 554 11.90 35.44 3.26
N ASN A 555 11.08 36.34 2.70
CA ASN A 555 10.06 36.02 1.69
C ASN A 555 9.05 34.96 2.18
N PHE A 556 8.67 35.00 3.46
CA PHE A 556 7.71 34.05 4.03
C PHE A 556 6.33 34.70 4.18
N THR A 557 5.28 34.00 3.77
CA THR A 557 3.89 34.42 3.99
C THR A 557 3.02 33.23 4.33
N CYS A 558 2.14 33.41 5.32
CA CYS A 558 1.08 32.47 5.65
C CYS A 558 -0.07 32.57 4.66
N ASN A 559 -0.87 31.52 4.57
CA ASN A 559 -2.07 31.43 3.74
C ASN A 559 -3.20 30.77 4.57
N ASN A 560 -4.30 30.33 3.94
CA ASN A 560 -5.36 29.68 4.71
C ASN A 560 -5.04 28.23 5.10
N LYS A 561 -3.99 27.60 4.54
CA LYS A 561 -3.52 26.28 4.94
C LYS A 561 -2.51 26.36 6.09
N ILE A 562 -1.44 27.12 5.88
CA ILE A 562 -0.43 27.51 6.87
C ILE A 562 -0.90 28.82 7.50
N ILE A 563 -1.63 28.73 8.61
CA ILE A 563 -2.30 29.88 9.24
C ILE A 563 -1.41 30.63 10.25
N GLY A 564 -0.30 30.01 10.63
CA GLY A 564 0.65 30.51 11.61
C GLY A 564 2.07 30.05 11.32
N ALA A 565 3.04 30.92 11.55
CA ALA A 565 4.44 30.57 11.36
C ALA A 565 5.35 31.45 12.22
N ARG A 566 6.13 30.82 13.10
CA ARG A 566 7.15 31.46 13.95
C ARG A 566 8.46 30.68 13.91
N TYR A 567 9.56 31.36 14.22
CA TYR A 567 10.85 30.73 14.47
C TYR A 567 11.43 31.18 15.81
N TYR A 568 12.25 30.32 16.40
CA TYR A 568 12.83 30.52 17.72
C TYR A 568 14.34 30.35 17.63
N ARG A 569 15.06 31.41 18.04
CA ARG A 569 16.52 31.40 18.12
C ARG A 569 16.99 32.28 19.27
N SER A 570 16.91 31.74 20.48
CA SER A 570 17.20 32.44 21.74
C SER A 570 18.63 33.00 21.84
N ASP A 571 19.62 32.39 21.19
CA ASP A 571 21.00 32.87 21.18
C ASP A 571 21.28 33.96 20.12
N GLY A 572 20.29 34.26 19.26
CA GLY A 572 20.39 35.23 18.17
C GLY A 572 21.32 34.85 17.02
N LYS A 573 21.89 33.63 17.01
CA LYS A 573 22.89 33.18 16.03
C LYS A 573 22.27 32.23 15.01
N VAL A 574 21.92 32.75 13.84
CA VAL A 574 21.43 31.94 12.73
C VAL A 574 22.61 31.39 11.93
N PRO A 575 22.73 30.05 11.72
CA PRO A 575 23.77 29.47 10.87
C PRO A 575 23.72 30.02 9.43
N PRO A 576 24.86 30.13 8.72
CA PRO A 576 24.88 30.69 7.35
C PRO A 576 24.01 29.95 6.32
N VAL A 577 23.75 28.66 6.56
CA VAL A 577 22.91 27.81 5.70
C VAL A 577 21.42 27.92 6.02
N ASP A 578 21.05 28.65 7.07
CA ASP A 578 19.68 28.79 7.55
C ASP A 578 19.08 30.16 7.29
N PHE A 579 17.75 30.21 7.24
CA PHE A 579 16.99 31.46 7.17
C PHE A 579 16.54 31.94 8.56
N ALA A 580 16.74 33.22 8.87
CA ALA A 580 16.18 33.90 10.05
C ALA A 580 14.65 34.15 9.87
N SER A 581 13.91 33.05 9.68
CA SER A 581 12.48 33.02 9.37
C SER A 581 11.94 31.62 9.62
N PRO A 582 10.60 31.42 9.62
CA PRO A 582 9.99 30.08 9.70
C PRO A 582 10.25 29.19 8.46
N ARG A 583 10.89 29.72 7.41
CA ARG A 583 11.23 28.97 6.20
C ARG A 583 12.17 27.81 6.50
N ASP A 584 11.86 26.67 5.91
CA ASP A 584 12.64 25.44 5.99
C ASP A 584 13.83 25.47 5.00
N SER A 585 15.03 25.41 5.54
CA SER A 585 16.30 25.33 4.81
C SER A 585 16.82 23.89 4.69
N GLU A 586 16.25 22.95 5.45
CA GLU A 586 16.77 21.59 5.60
C GLU A 586 15.87 20.59 4.88
N GLY A 587 14.55 20.65 5.11
CA GLY A 587 13.53 19.85 4.42
C GLY A 587 12.68 18.98 5.36
N HIS A 588 13.20 18.62 6.54
CA HIS A 588 12.57 17.71 7.49
C HIS A 588 11.20 18.24 7.94
N GLY A 589 11.07 19.53 8.25
CA GLY A 589 9.81 20.12 8.72
C GLY A 589 8.75 20.20 7.62
N THR A 590 9.17 20.46 6.39
CA THR A 590 8.31 20.36 5.20
C THR A 590 7.79 18.93 4.99
N HIS A 591 8.67 17.95 5.20
CA HIS A 591 8.34 16.52 5.07
C HIS A 591 7.36 16.05 6.14
N THR A 592 7.62 16.38 7.40
CA THR A 592 6.75 16.02 8.53
C THR A 592 5.39 16.72 8.44
N ALA A 593 5.36 18.01 8.11
CA ALA A 593 4.11 18.77 7.99
C ALA A 593 3.23 18.25 6.85
N SER A 594 3.81 17.92 5.69
CA SER A 594 3.06 17.35 4.56
C SER A 594 2.61 15.91 4.83
N THR A 595 3.34 15.14 5.64
CA THR A 595 2.91 13.82 6.12
C THR A 595 1.73 13.90 7.09
N ALA A 596 1.71 14.89 8.00
CA ALA A 596 0.62 15.05 8.96
C ALA A 596 -0.65 15.60 8.31
N ALA A 597 -0.52 16.73 7.60
CA ALA A 597 -1.63 17.52 7.11
C ALA A 597 -1.40 18.07 5.69
N GLY A 598 -0.56 17.47 4.86
CA GLY A 598 -0.40 17.88 3.46
C GLY A 598 -1.69 17.73 2.65
N ASN A 599 -1.91 18.68 1.74
CA ASN A 599 -3.00 18.61 0.77
C ASN A 599 -2.80 17.45 -0.22
N VAL A 600 -3.86 17.09 -0.94
CA VAL A 600 -3.81 16.03 -1.95
C VAL A 600 -3.09 16.54 -3.21
N VAL A 601 -1.97 15.93 -3.57
CA VAL A 601 -1.15 16.32 -4.74
C VAL A 601 -0.90 15.12 -5.65
N SER A 602 -1.45 15.13 -6.86
CA SER A 602 -1.22 14.08 -7.86
C SER A 602 0.16 14.19 -8.52
N GLY A 603 0.70 13.05 -8.99
CA GLY A 603 1.97 13.00 -9.72
C GLY A 603 3.23 13.23 -8.86
N ALA A 604 3.11 13.17 -7.53
CA ALA A 604 4.23 13.28 -6.62
C ALA A 604 5.19 12.09 -6.78
N SER A 605 6.49 12.36 -6.91
CA SER A 605 7.55 11.36 -6.97
C SER A 605 8.91 11.98 -6.66
N LEU A 606 9.87 11.15 -6.26
CA LEU A 606 11.29 11.50 -6.25
C LEU A 606 11.91 11.07 -7.58
N LEU A 607 11.86 11.94 -8.59
CA LEU A 607 12.41 11.68 -9.93
C LEU A 607 11.91 10.35 -10.55
N GLY A 608 10.62 10.07 -10.36
CA GLY A 608 9.93 8.86 -10.79
C GLY A 608 9.85 7.76 -9.72
N LEU A 609 10.64 7.84 -8.64
CA LEU A 609 10.56 6.89 -7.52
C LEU A 609 9.39 7.23 -6.60
N GLY A 610 8.70 6.18 -6.16
CA GLY A 610 7.55 6.24 -5.30
C GLY A 610 6.42 7.02 -5.91
N ALA A 611 6.17 6.93 -7.23
CA ALA A 611 5.23 7.79 -7.93
C ALA A 611 3.76 7.53 -7.54
N GLY A 612 2.96 8.59 -7.50
CA GLY A 612 1.51 8.52 -7.30
C GLY A 612 0.98 9.84 -6.73
N THR A 613 -0.04 9.76 -5.87
CA THR A 613 -0.58 10.95 -5.20
C THR A 613 0.02 11.11 -3.78
N ALA A 614 0.36 12.32 -3.33
CA ALA A 614 0.81 12.57 -1.96
C ALA A 614 -0.29 13.26 -1.15
N ARG A 615 -0.32 13.08 0.18
CA ARG A 615 -1.23 13.76 1.12
C ARG A 615 -0.82 13.50 2.57
N GLY A 616 -1.37 14.31 3.47
CA GLY A 616 -1.34 14.07 4.91
C GLY A 616 -2.42 13.12 5.40
N GLY A 617 -2.42 12.83 6.70
CA GLY A 617 -3.45 12.03 7.37
C GLY A 617 -4.74 12.81 7.62
N ALA A 618 -4.62 14.13 7.78
CA ALA A 618 -5.76 15.06 7.87
C ALA A 618 -5.60 16.20 6.86
N PRO A 619 -5.85 15.96 5.55
CA PRO A 619 -5.57 16.91 4.49
C PRO A 619 -6.29 18.26 4.61
N SER A 620 -7.43 18.31 5.30
CA SER A 620 -8.20 19.55 5.49
C SER A 620 -7.76 20.35 6.71
N SER A 621 -6.94 19.78 7.61
CA SER A 621 -6.49 20.47 8.83
C SER A 621 -5.59 21.66 8.52
N ARG A 622 -5.61 22.68 9.38
CA ARG A 622 -4.69 23.83 9.32
C ARG A 622 -3.33 23.47 9.89
N ILE A 623 -2.30 24.17 9.45
CA ILE A 623 -0.92 24.00 9.90
C ILE A 623 -0.46 25.28 10.59
N ALA A 624 0.11 25.14 11.79
CA ALA A 624 0.83 26.20 12.49
C ALA A 624 2.29 25.77 12.68
N VAL A 625 3.23 26.57 12.20
CA VAL A 625 4.64 26.19 12.12
C VAL A 625 5.46 26.89 13.20
N TYR A 626 6.26 26.11 13.92
CA TYR A 626 7.14 26.59 14.98
C TYR A 626 8.55 26.04 14.72
N LYS A 627 9.38 26.84 14.03
CA LYS A 627 10.77 26.47 13.72
C LYS A 627 11.64 26.55 14.97
N ILE A 628 12.03 25.39 15.49
CA ILE A 628 12.86 25.22 16.69
C ILE A 628 14.22 24.58 16.38
N CYS A 629 14.35 24.01 15.19
CA CYS A 629 15.56 23.31 14.75
C CYS A 629 16.30 24.09 13.68
N TRP A 630 17.63 23.98 13.74
CA TRP A 630 18.60 24.66 12.90
C TRP A 630 19.70 23.66 12.52
N ALA A 631 20.62 24.04 11.64
CA ALA A 631 21.74 23.17 11.26
C ALA A 631 22.61 22.70 12.45
N GLY A 632 22.56 23.42 13.59
CA GLY A 632 23.23 23.05 14.84
C GLY A 632 22.39 22.24 15.84
N GLY A 633 21.20 21.77 15.44
CA GLY A 633 20.23 21.07 16.28
C GLY A 633 19.11 21.97 16.82
N CYS A 634 18.37 21.45 17.80
CA CYS A 634 17.16 22.07 18.35
C CYS A 634 17.39 22.48 19.82
N PRO A 635 17.61 23.77 20.12
CA PRO A 635 17.90 24.21 21.49
C PRO A 635 16.70 24.04 22.44
N TYR A 636 16.96 23.61 23.68
CA TYR A 636 15.91 23.38 24.68
C TYR A 636 15.08 24.63 25.01
N ALA A 637 15.71 25.80 25.05
CA ALA A 637 15.02 27.06 25.28
C ALA A 637 14.02 27.38 24.15
N ASP A 638 14.40 27.07 22.91
CA ASP A 638 13.58 27.31 21.73
C ASP A 638 12.40 26.34 21.67
N ILE A 639 12.59 25.08 22.09
CA ILE A 639 11.53 24.08 22.24
C ILE A 639 10.45 24.56 23.23
N LEU A 640 10.85 24.96 24.44
CA LEU A 640 9.90 25.42 25.45
C LEU A 640 9.18 26.70 25.03
N ALA A 641 9.91 27.64 24.41
CA ALA A 641 9.30 28.84 23.85
C ALA A 641 8.23 28.48 22.82
N ALA A 642 8.51 27.55 21.90
CA ALA A 642 7.52 27.11 20.91
C ALA A 642 6.30 26.43 21.54
N PHE A 643 6.48 25.61 22.59
CA PHE A 643 5.35 24.99 23.29
C PHE A 643 4.44 26.02 23.95
N ASP A 644 5.00 26.96 24.73
CA ASP A 644 4.25 28.02 25.41
C ASP A 644 3.33 28.76 24.42
N ASP A 645 3.94 29.13 23.31
CA ASP A 645 3.38 29.96 22.27
C ASP A 645 2.38 29.13 21.42
N ALA A 646 2.63 27.85 21.16
CA ALA A 646 1.69 26.96 20.46
C ALA A 646 0.42 26.67 21.27
N ILE A 647 0.57 26.45 22.59
CA ILE A 647 -0.56 26.27 23.51
C ILE A 647 -1.40 27.55 23.55
N ALA A 648 -0.76 28.71 23.69
CA ALA A 648 -1.44 30.00 23.75
C ALA A 648 -2.17 30.36 22.43
N ASP A 649 -1.58 29.99 21.29
CA ASP A 649 -2.15 30.22 19.95
C ASP A 649 -3.40 29.38 19.68
N GLY A 650 -3.60 28.30 20.44
CA GLY A 650 -4.79 27.44 20.37
C GLY A 650 -4.67 26.30 19.34
N VAL A 651 -3.49 25.68 19.20
CA VAL A 651 -3.35 24.44 18.42
C VAL A 651 -4.14 23.29 19.05
N ASP A 652 -4.57 22.31 18.24
CA ASP A 652 -5.35 21.16 18.72
C ASP A 652 -4.50 19.92 19.01
N ILE A 653 -3.45 19.72 18.21
CA ILE A 653 -2.48 18.63 18.25
C ILE A 653 -1.09 19.22 17.99
N ILE A 654 -0.08 18.77 18.71
CA ILE A 654 1.33 19.09 18.44
C ILE A 654 2.01 17.85 17.87
N SER A 655 2.70 18.02 16.74
CA SER A 655 3.58 17.03 16.14
C SER A 655 5.03 17.46 16.38
N LEU A 656 5.81 16.59 17.01
CA LEU A 656 7.19 16.88 17.41
C LEU A 656 8.10 15.69 17.06
N SER A 657 8.79 15.83 15.94
CA SER A 657 9.70 14.82 15.39
C SER A 657 11.15 15.05 15.82
N VAL A 658 11.35 15.39 17.09
CA VAL A 658 12.68 15.62 17.69
C VAL A 658 12.79 14.90 19.02
N GLY A 659 14.00 14.61 19.48
CA GLY A 659 14.24 13.95 20.75
C GLY A 659 15.64 14.22 21.26
N GLY A 660 15.84 13.99 22.56
CA GLY A 660 17.18 14.04 23.16
C GLY A 660 18.05 12.86 22.73
N SER A 661 19.37 12.98 22.92
CA SER A 661 20.32 11.88 22.71
C SER A 661 20.32 10.85 23.85
N PHE A 662 19.80 11.23 25.02
CA PHE A 662 19.74 10.39 26.21
C PHE A 662 18.41 10.64 26.95
N PRO A 663 17.86 9.63 27.64
CA PRO A 663 16.68 9.82 28.47
C PRO A 663 16.98 10.75 29.64
N ARG A 664 15.99 11.58 30.01
CA ARG A 664 16.05 12.49 31.16
C ARG A 664 14.80 12.34 32.02
N ASP A 665 14.90 12.75 33.28
CA ASP A 665 13.72 12.88 34.15
C ASP A 665 12.67 13.83 33.53
N TYR A 666 11.39 13.61 33.81
CA TYR A 666 10.29 14.35 33.18
C TYR A 666 10.37 15.87 33.36
N PHE A 667 10.86 16.38 34.49
CA PHE A 667 11.00 17.82 34.73
C PHE A 667 12.44 18.34 34.51
N GLU A 668 13.27 17.55 33.86
CA GLU A 668 14.56 17.95 33.28
C GLU A 668 14.56 17.89 31.74
N ASP A 669 13.50 17.34 31.15
CA ASP A 669 13.28 17.27 29.71
C ASP A 669 12.32 18.38 29.24
N PRO A 670 12.76 19.31 28.36
CA PRO A 670 11.88 20.36 27.83
C PRO A 670 10.67 19.81 27.06
N ILE A 671 10.80 18.65 26.40
CA ILE A 671 9.70 18.07 25.63
C ILE A 671 8.62 17.54 26.59
N ALA A 672 9.01 16.77 27.61
CA ALA A 672 8.08 16.32 28.64
C ALA A 672 7.39 17.48 29.37
N ILE A 673 8.10 18.56 29.72
CA ILE A 673 7.52 19.76 30.34
C ILE A 673 6.49 20.42 29.41
N GLY A 674 6.86 20.70 28.15
CA GLY A 674 5.97 21.33 27.17
C GLY A 674 4.74 20.46 26.86
N ALA A 675 4.93 19.15 26.76
CA ALA A 675 3.85 18.19 26.55
C ALA A 675 2.92 18.08 27.77
N PHE A 676 3.42 18.23 29.00
CA PHE A 676 2.60 18.22 30.21
C PHE A 676 1.63 19.42 30.20
N HIS A 677 2.15 20.62 29.92
CA HIS A 677 1.33 21.82 29.83
C HIS A 677 0.39 21.79 28.62
N SER A 678 0.79 21.16 27.52
CA SER A 678 -0.08 20.91 26.37
C SER A 678 -1.25 20.01 26.75
N MET A 679 -0.98 18.88 27.40
CA MET A 679 -2.00 17.94 27.89
C MET A 679 -2.98 18.62 28.84
N LYS A 680 -2.46 19.42 29.79
CA LYS A 680 -3.28 20.22 30.73
C LYS A 680 -4.25 21.16 30.01
N ASN A 681 -3.87 21.66 28.83
CA ASN A 681 -4.70 22.54 28.00
C ASN A 681 -5.49 21.79 26.91
N GLY A 682 -5.61 20.46 27.00
CA GLY A 682 -6.41 19.66 26.07
C GLY A 682 -5.74 19.39 24.71
N ILE A 683 -4.42 19.52 24.64
CA ILE A 683 -3.62 19.38 23.41
C ILE A 683 -2.76 18.12 23.52
N LEU A 684 -2.96 17.17 22.60
CA LEU A 684 -2.12 15.98 22.51
C LEU A 684 -0.79 16.33 21.83
N THR A 685 0.32 15.91 22.43
CA THR A 685 1.64 15.96 21.80
C THR A 685 2.02 14.57 21.31
N SER A 686 2.22 14.40 20.01
CA SER A 686 2.80 13.21 19.39
C SER A 686 4.29 13.41 19.21
N ASN A 687 5.07 12.44 19.69
CA ASN A 687 6.52 12.47 19.68
C ASN A 687 7.07 11.26 18.93
N ALA A 688 8.13 11.47 18.16
CA ALA A 688 8.95 10.39 17.62
C ALA A 688 9.65 9.63 18.76
N ALA A 689 9.68 8.29 18.75
CA ALA A 689 10.33 7.51 19.81
C ALA A 689 11.86 7.69 19.86
N GLY A 690 12.49 8.04 18.73
CA GLY A 690 13.94 8.15 18.56
C GLY A 690 14.49 7.13 17.57
N ASN A 691 15.71 7.36 17.09
CA ASN A 691 16.36 6.54 16.07
C ASN A 691 17.66 5.86 16.59
N SER A 692 17.69 5.50 17.88
CA SER A 692 18.88 4.95 18.55
C SER A 692 18.75 3.45 18.91
N GLY A 693 17.82 2.75 18.26
CA GLY A 693 17.64 1.31 18.40
C GLY A 693 18.76 0.47 17.78
N PRO A 694 18.69 -0.88 17.89
CA PRO A 694 17.60 -1.66 18.45
C PRO A 694 17.78 -1.96 19.95
N GLY A 695 18.79 -1.38 20.62
CA GLY A 695 19.02 -1.62 22.04
C GLY A 695 17.80 -1.27 22.90
N LEU A 696 17.47 -2.12 23.87
CA LEU A 696 16.41 -1.85 24.85
C LEU A 696 16.72 -0.56 25.62
N ALA A 697 15.65 0.13 26.06
CA ALA A 697 15.69 1.41 26.77
C ALA A 697 16.42 2.55 26.01
N SER A 698 16.44 2.49 24.68
CA SER A 698 16.99 3.54 23.80
C SER A 698 16.01 4.68 23.49
N ILE A 699 14.77 4.58 23.98
CA ILE A 699 13.73 5.60 23.82
C ILE A 699 14.02 6.86 24.63
N THR A 700 13.79 8.04 24.03
CA THR A 700 14.04 9.34 24.70
C THR A 700 12.78 10.17 24.90
N ASN A 701 11.71 9.92 24.15
CA ASN A 701 10.40 10.52 24.35
C ASN A 701 9.43 9.48 24.93
N PHE A 702 9.27 9.45 26.25
CA PHE A 702 8.51 8.40 26.95
C PHE A 702 7.60 8.95 28.07
N SER A 703 7.28 10.24 28.04
CA SER A 703 6.39 10.85 29.04
C SER A 703 4.96 10.29 28.88
N PRO A 704 4.28 9.85 29.97
CA PRO A 704 2.98 9.20 29.86
C PRO A 704 1.87 10.07 29.24
N TRP A 705 1.99 11.39 29.35
CA TRP A 705 1.06 12.37 28.77
C TRP A 705 1.32 12.71 27.30
N SER A 706 2.39 12.17 26.69
CA SER A 706 2.68 12.28 25.25
C SER A 706 2.40 10.96 24.52
N LEU A 707 2.12 11.00 23.22
CA LEU A 707 2.01 9.81 22.38
C LEU A 707 3.39 9.50 21.73
N SER A 708 4.07 8.45 22.16
CA SER A 708 5.37 8.04 21.60
C SER A 708 5.21 7.05 20.44
N VAL A 709 5.83 7.35 19.29
CA VAL A 709 5.59 6.64 18.03
C VAL A 709 6.85 5.97 17.49
N ALA A 710 6.80 4.64 17.33
CA ALA A 710 7.82 3.84 16.67
C ALA A 710 7.67 3.83 15.14
N ALA A 711 8.77 3.57 14.43
CA ALA A 711 8.78 3.49 12.97
C ALA A 711 8.64 2.04 12.50
N SER A 712 7.62 1.76 11.71
CA SER A 712 7.48 0.50 10.99
C SER A 712 7.75 0.66 9.49
N VAL A 713 8.15 -0.45 8.87
CA VAL A 713 8.28 -0.55 7.42
C VAL A 713 6.91 -0.65 6.75
N ILE A 714 6.84 -0.14 5.53
CA ILE A 714 5.74 -0.40 4.61
C ILE A 714 6.14 -1.50 3.63
N ASP A 715 5.18 -1.99 2.85
CA ASP A 715 5.42 -3.01 1.84
C ASP A 715 6.11 -2.51 0.57
N ARG A 716 6.63 -1.27 0.56
CA ARG A 716 7.48 -0.72 -0.50
C ARG A 716 8.95 -0.72 -0.05
N LYS A 717 9.82 -1.29 -0.88
CA LYS A 717 11.27 -1.21 -0.75
C LYS A 717 11.93 -0.76 -2.06
N PHE A 718 13.18 -0.28 -1.96
CA PHE A 718 13.94 0.25 -3.09
C PHE A 718 15.22 -0.55 -3.30
N LEU A 719 15.50 -0.91 -4.55
CA LEU A 719 16.64 -1.73 -4.95
C LEU A 719 17.50 -1.00 -5.98
N THR A 720 18.82 -1.08 -5.84
CA THR A 720 19.79 -0.50 -6.77
C THR A 720 20.80 -1.54 -7.22
N ALA A 721 20.69 -1.94 -8.49
CA ALA A 721 21.51 -2.99 -9.06
C ALA A 721 22.86 -2.48 -9.59
N LEU A 722 23.90 -3.30 -9.41
CA LEU A 722 25.22 -3.16 -10.01
C LEU A 722 25.39 -4.23 -11.09
N HIS A 723 25.56 -3.82 -12.34
CA HIS A 723 25.87 -4.70 -13.46
C HIS A 723 27.36 -4.66 -13.79
N LEU A 724 28.03 -5.81 -13.81
CA LEU A 724 29.46 -5.94 -14.07
C LEU A 724 29.75 -6.35 -15.53
N GLY A 725 30.95 -6.03 -16.03
CA GLY A 725 31.36 -6.35 -17.40
C GLY A 725 31.53 -7.84 -17.69
N ASN A 726 31.51 -8.70 -16.67
CA ASN A 726 31.40 -10.15 -16.80
C ASN A 726 29.94 -10.65 -16.87
N ASN A 727 28.98 -9.75 -17.03
CA ASN A 727 27.55 -10.03 -17.16
C ASN A 727 26.88 -10.58 -15.88
N LEU A 728 27.51 -10.41 -14.72
CA LEU A 728 26.88 -10.62 -13.42
C LEU A 728 26.18 -9.34 -12.94
N THR A 729 25.05 -9.51 -12.27
CA THR A 729 24.30 -8.41 -11.65
C THR A 729 24.10 -8.72 -10.17
N TYR A 730 24.36 -7.73 -9.32
CA TYR A 730 24.11 -7.80 -7.89
C TYR A 730 23.10 -6.72 -7.51
N GLU A 731 22.04 -7.11 -6.80
CA GLU A 731 21.06 -6.17 -6.27
C GLU A 731 21.46 -5.72 -4.87
N GLY A 732 21.41 -4.41 -4.65
CA GLY A 732 21.70 -3.76 -3.39
C GLY A 732 20.49 -3.05 -2.82
N GLU A 733 20.44 -2.95 -1.51
CA GLU A 733 19.50 -2.12 -0.75
C GLU A 733 20.26 -0.92 -0.17
N LEU A 734 19.55 0.15 0.19
CA LEU A 734 20.05 1.45 0.69
C LEU A 734 20.08 2.62 -0.31
N PRO A 735 20.69 2.56 -1.49
CA PRO A 735 20.76 3.74 -2.34
C PRO A 735 19.45 4.04 -3.06
N LEU A 736 19.03 5.31 -3.03
CA LEU A 736 18.11 5.92 -3.98
C LEU A 736 18.94 6.55 -5.11
N ASN A 737 19.48 5.69 -5.96
CA ASN A 737 20.18 6.08 -7.16
C ASN A 737 19.19 6.64 -8.20
N THR A 738 19.07 7.97 -8.25
CA THR A 738 18.25 8.67 -9.24
C THR A 738 19.03 9.01 -10.52
N PHE A 739 20.28 8.59 -10.63
CA PHE A 739 21.15 8.89 -11.76
C PHE A 739 21.03 7.81 -12.85
N GLU A 740 21.13 8.25 -14.10
CA GLU A 740 21.22 7.37 -15.27
C GLU A 740 22.66 7.28 -15.74
N MET A 741 23.23 6.08 -15.73
CA MET A 741 24.58 5.83 -16.24
C MET A 741 24.54 5.35 -17.69
N ASN A 742 25.20 6.09 -18.58
CA ASN A 742 25.30 5.74 -19.99
C ASN A 742 26.36 4.65 -20.24
N GLY A 743 25.93 3.39 -20.23
CA GLY A 743 26.76 2.24 -20.54
C GLY A 743 27.77 1.87 -19.44
N MET A 744 28.69 0.98 -19.79
CA MET A 744 29.70 0.46 -18.86
C MET A 744 30.85 1.45 -18.69
N VAL A 745 31.23 1.73 -17.45
CA VAL A 745 32.39 2.59 -17.13
C VAL A 745 33.47 1.80 -16.38
N PRO A 746 34.74 2.22 -16.42
CA PRO A 746 35.80 1.52 -15.71
C PRO A 746 35.55 1.48 -14.20
N LEU A 747 35.88 0.35 -13.58
CA LEU A 747 35.76 0.09 -12.15
C LEU A 747 37.18 0.02 -11.53
N ILE A 748 37.37 0.55 -10.32
CA ILE A 748 38.66 0.49 -9.61
C ILE A 748 38.43 0.24 -8.11
N TYR A 749 39.32 -0.49 -7.47
CA TYR A 749 39.34 -0.65 -6.01
C TYR A 749 40.04 0.54 -5.35
N GLY A 750 39.44 1.12 -4.31
CA GLY A 750 39.98 2.30 -3.62
C GLY A 750 41.39 2.10 -3.05
N GLY A 751 41.72 0.86 -2.62
CA GLY A 751 43.06 0.52 -2.13
C GLY A 751 44.16 0.65 -3.18
N ASP A 752 43.81 0.59 -4.47
CA ASP A 752 44.75 0.71 -5.59
C ASP A 752 44.92 2.16 -6.09
N ALA A 753 44.20 3.11 -5.49
CA ALA A 753 44.24 4.53 -5.84
C ALA A 753 44.64 5.45 -4.68
N PRO A 754 45.71 5.18 -3.90
CA PRO A 754 46.07 6.00 -2.76
C PRO A 754 46.62 7.38 -3.16
N ASN A 755 46.13 8.42 -2.49
CA ASN A 755 46.67 9.77 -2.60
C ASN A 755 47.98 9.93 -1.79
N MET A 756 49.06 9.36 -2.32
CA MET A 756 50.39 9.40 -1.71
C MET A 756 50.88 10.84 -1.44
N SER A 757 50.45 11.80 -2.27
CA SER A 757 50.84 13.21 -2.11
C SER A 757 50.20 13.88 -0.88
N ALA A 758 49.08 13.34 -0.40
CA ALA A 758 48.41 13.76 0.83
C ALA A 758 48.74 12.85 2.03
N GLY A 759 49.73 11.95 1.90
CA GLY A 759 50.12 11.02 2.96
C GLY A 759 49.17 9.83 3.17
N SER A 760 48.25 9.58 2.24
CA SER A 760 47.37 8.40 2.27
C SER A 760 48.05 7.22 1.58
N ASP A 761 47.99 6.05 2.22
CA ASP A 761 48.40 4.76 1.64
C ASP A 761 47.18 3.90 1.28
N ALA A 762 47.41 2.66 0.84
CA ALA A 762 46.37 1.70 0.49
C ALA A 762 45.52 1.25 1.70
N TYR A 763 46.01 1.44 2.94
CA TYR A 763 45.23 1.16 4.13
C TYR A 763 44.12 2.19 4.32
N TYR A 764 44.40 3.48 4.08
CA TYR A 764 43.40 4.53 4.19
C TYR A 764 42.53 4.70 2.95
N SER A 765 43.09 4.55 1.74
CA SER A 765 42.37 4.82 0.49
C SER A 765 41.29 3.78 0.18
N ARG A 766 41.40 2.55 0.70
CA ARG A 766 40.36 1.51 0.57
C ARG A 766 39.00 1.93 1.13
N TYR A 767 39.00 2.84 2.10
CA TYR A 767 37.78 3.37 2.73
C TYR A 767 37.19 4.56 1.96
N CYS A 768 37.87 5.06 0.93
CA CYS A 768 37.43 6.18 0.11
C CYS A 768 37.12 7.48 0.87
N TYR A 769 37.79 7.71 2.01
CA TYR A 769 37.66 8.95 2.78
C TYR A 769 38.04 10.17 1.95
N GLU A 770 37.51 11.33 2.32
CA GLU A 770 37.83 12.59 1.66
C GLU A 770 39.34 12.85 1.67
N GLY A 771 39.89 13.16 0.49
CA GLY A 771 41.33 13.39 0.29
C GLY A 771 42.20 12.12 0.21
N SER A 772 41.67 10.93 0.53
CA SER A 772 42.44 9.67 0.52
C SER A 772 42.68 9.09 -0.88
N LEU A 773 41.82 9.41 -1.86
CA LEU A 773 41.87 8.88 -3.23
C LEU A 773 42.66 9.80 -4.18
N ASN A 774 43.51 9.19 -5.01
CA ASN A 774 44.26 9.91 -6.04
C ASN A 774 43.35 10.28 -7.22
N LYS A 775 43.09 11.58 -7.40
CA LYS A 775 42.19 12.12 -8.41
C LYS A 775 42.50 11.61 -9.83
N SER A 776 43.76 11.53 -10.22
CA SER A 776 44.13 11.12 -11.59
C SER A 776 43.81 9.65 -11.88
N LEU A 777 43.74 8.81 -10.84
CA LEU A 777 43.46 7.38 -10.98
C LEU A 777 41.97 7.05 -10.96
N VAL A 778 41.15 7.85 -10.27
CA VAL A 778 39.72 7.60 -10.06
C VAL A 778 38.79 8.45 -10.95
N THR A 779 39.28 9.55 -11.52
CA THR A 779 38.46 10.42 -12.38
C THR A 779 37.82 9.61 -13.53
N GLY A 780 36.50 9.69 -13.67
CA GLY A 780 35.77 8.98 -14.73
C GLY A 780 35.51 7.49 -14.46
N LYS A 781 35.75 7.00 -13.24
CA LYS A 781 35.58 5.58 -12.86
C LYS A 781 34.56 5.41 -11.72
N ILE A 782 34.01 4.20 -11.59
CA ILE A 782 33.34 3.74 -10.37
C ILE A 782 34.42 3.26 -9.40
N VAL A 783 34.29 3.62 -8.12
CA VAL A 783 35.21 3.18 -7.07
C VAL A 783 34.53 2.21 -6.11
N LEU A 784 35.12 1.02 -5.93
CA LEU A 784 34.77 0.07 -4.86
C LEU A 784 35.48 0.47 -3.56
N CYS A 785 34.71 0.64 -2.50
CA CYS A 785 35.19 0.99 -1.16
C CYS A 785 34.90 -0.14 -0.17
N ASP A 786 35.80 -0.37 0.79
CA ASP A 786 35.67 -1.43 1.80
C ASP A 786 34.74 -1.06 2.96
N GLN A 787 34.24 0.17 2.99
CA GLN A 787 33.33 0.65 4.02
C GLN A 787 32.29 1.58 3.42
N MET A 788 31.11 1.57 4.02
CA MET A 788 30.07 2.54 3.71
C MET A 788 30.49 3.94 4.14
N SER A 789 30.20 4.92 3.29
CA SER A 789 30.40 6.35 3.51
C SER A 789 29.23 7.13 2.91
N ASP A 790 29.25 8.46 3.02
CA ASP A 790 28.29 9.36 2.38
C ASP A 790 28.57 9.60 0.86
N GLY A 791 29.63 8.99 0.32
CA GLY A 791 30.03 9.13 -1.08
C GLY A 791 30.80 10.43 -1.39
N VAL A 792 30.96 11.34 -0.43
CA VAL A 792 31.61 12.66 -0.64
C VAL A 792 33.07 12.50 -1.02
N GLY A 793 33.79 11.56 -0.41
CA GLY A 793 35.20 11.32 -0.70
C GLY A 793 35.44 10.84 -2.14
N ALA A 794 34.61 9.92 -2.63
CA ALA A 794 34.65 9.45 -4.02
C ALA A 794 34.29 10.58 -5.01
N MET A 795 33.21 11.31 -4.74
CA MET A 795 32.78 12.44 -5.57
C MET A 795 33.86 13.53 -5.67
N SER A 796 34.43 13.94 -4.53
CA SER A 796 35.47 14.99 -4.46
C SER A 796 36.77 14.61 -5.15
N ALA A 797 37.02 13.31 -5.31
CA ALA A 797 38.14 12.76 -6.06
C ALA A 797 37.88 12.67 -7.57
N GLY A 798 36.64 12.90 -8.04
CA GLY A 798 36.23 12.86 -9.44
C GLY A 798 35.64 11.53 -9.92
N ALA A 799 35.31 10.62 -9.00
CA ALA A 799 34.64 9.37 -9.34
C ALA A 799 33.25 9.66 -9.93
N VAL A 800 32.81 8.80 -10.85
CA VAL A 800 31.47 8.88 -11.48
C VAL A 800 30.46 7.93 -10.84
N GLY A 801 30.89 7.14 -9.86
CA GLY A 801 30.02 6.34 -9.02
C GLY A 801 30.81 5.61 -7.93
N THR A 802 30.11 4.98 -6.99
CA THR A 802 30.73 4.19 -5.93
C THR A 802 29.96 2.91 -5.60
N VAL A 803 30.70 1.87 -5.23
CA VAL A 803 30.17 0.61 -4.72
C VAL A 803 30.68 0.41 -3.30
N MET A 804 29.79 0.09 -2.37
CA MET A 804 30.11 -0.03 -0.94
C MET A 804 29.45 -1.27 -0.32
N PRO A 805 29.99 -1.83 0.77
CA PRO A 805 29.33 -2.92 1.50
C PRO A 805 28.16 -2.41 2.34
N ASN A 806 27.11 -3.22 2.46
CA ASN A 806 25.92 -3.02 3.30
C ASN A 806 25.37 -4.38 3.79
N ASP A 807 25.69 -4.74 5.04
CA ASP A 807 25.07 -5.88 5.73
C ASP A 807 24.12 -5.45 6.86
N VAL A 808 24.01 -4.15 7.11
CA VAL A 808 23.37 -3.59 8.31
C VAL A 808 22.06 -2.88 7.98
N TYR A 809 21.99 -2.19 6.84
CA TYR A 809 20.89 -1.30 6.49
C TYR A 809 20.08 -1.84 5.31
N THR A 810 19.43 -2.99 5.49
CA THR A 810 18.60 -3.65 4.46
C THR A 810 17.24 -2.97 4.25
N ASP A 811 16.73 -2.31 5.30
CA ASP A 811 15.35 -1.78 5.32
C ASP A 811 15.30 -0.25 5.26
N LEU A 812 16.32 0.37 4.70
CA LEU A 812 16.46 1.82 4.64
C LEU A 812 16.77 2.28 3.23
N SER A 813 16.47 3.54 2.94
CA SER A 813 16.90 4.13 1.68
C SER A 813 17.33 5.59 1.85
N PHE A 814 18.45 5.95 1.21
CA PHE A 814 19.06 7.28 1.23
C PHE A 814 19.53 7.69 -0.16
N ALA A 815 19.42 8.98 -0.46
CA ALA A 815 20.05 9.55 -1.64
C ALA A 815 21.55 9.78 -1.41
N PHE A 816 22.35 9.54 -2.45
CA PHE A 816 23.80 9.79 -2.47
C PHE A 816 24.14 10.83 -3.53
N PRO A 817 25.22 11.63 -3.38
CA PRO A 817 25.51 12.75 -4.29
C PRO A 817 26.11 12.32 -5.64
N LEU A 818 26.35 11.02 -5.82
CA LEU A 818 26.80 10.38 -7.06
C LEU A 818 26.13 9.00 -7.21
N PRO A 819 26.12 8.38 -8.42
CA PRO A 819 25.63 7.02 -8.61
C PRO A 819 26.24 6.05 -7.62
N THR A 820 25.40 5.35 -6.85
CA THR A 820 25.85 4.51 -5.73
C THR A 820 25.10 3.19 -5.70
N SER A 821 25.80 2.07 -5.51
CA SER A 821 25.20 0.78 -5.18
C SER A 821 25.82 0.25 -3.88
N CYS A 822 24.99 -0.17 -2.93
CA CYS A 822 25.44 -0.75 -1.67
C CYS A 822 25.03 -2.22 -1.65
N LEU A 823 26.00 -3.12 -1.58
CA LEU A 823 25.80 -4.56 -1.72
C LEU A 823 26.21 -5.28 -0.44
N ASN A 824 25.67 -6.46 -0.14
CA ASN A 824 26.18 -7.24 0.99
C ASN A 824 27.68 -7.57 0.83
N SER A 825 28.36 -7.89 1.93
CA SER A 825 29.81 -8.10 1.92
C SER A 825 30.28 -9.26 1.04
N ASN A 826 29.42 -10.26 0.81
CA ASN A 826 29.73 -11.35 -0.12
C ASN A 826 29.76 -10.83 -1.56
N TYR A 827 28.81 -9.98 -1.94
CA TYR A 827 28.75 -9.39 -3.27
C TYR A 827 29.89 -8.40 -3.50
N THR A 828 30.24 -7.55 -2.54
CA THR A 828 31.40 -6.66 -2.69
C THR A 828 32.72 -7.43 -2.78
N THR A 829 32.85 -8.55 -2.06
CA THR A 829 33.99 -9.47 -2.21
C THR A 829 34.06 -10.02 -3.64
N ASN A 830 32.94 -10.48 -4.20
CA ASN A 830 32.89 -10.93 -5.59
C ASN A 830 33.22 -9.82 -6.60
N VAL A 831 32.79 -8.58 -6.34
CA VAL A 831 33.16 -7.41 -7.16
C VAL A 831 34.67 -7.17 -7.11
N HIS A 832 35.29 -7.27 -5.93
CA HIS A 832 36.73 -7.14 -5.78
C HIS A 832 37.48 -8.27 -6.52
N GLU A 833 37.03 -9.52 -6.39
CA GLU A 833 37.60 -10.64 -7.15
C GLU A 833 37.47 -10.42 -8.68
N TYR A 834 36.33 -9.89 -9.13
CA TYR A 834 36.14 -9.52 -10.53
C TYR A 834 37.14 -8.44 -10.97
N ILE A 835 37.36 -7.39 -10.19
CA ILE A 835 38.37 -6.35 -10.46
C ILE A 835 39.75 -6.98 -10.69
N ASN A 836 40.12 -7.99 -9.88
CA ASN A 836 41.41 -8.68 -9.98
C ASN A 836 41.49 -9.71 -11.12
N SER A 837 40.35 -10.14 -11.66
CA SER A 837 40.28 -11.16 -12.71
C SER A 837 40.55 -10.63 -14.12
N THR A 838 40.51 -9.31 -14.33
CA THR A 838 40.66 -8.68 -15.65
C THR A 838 41.45 -7.37 -15.57
N SER A 839 42.18 -7.03 -16.63
CA SER A 839 42.89 -5.74 -16.72
C SER A 839 41.99 -4.55 -17.08
N THR A 840 40.72 -4.81 -17.43
CA THR A 840 39.75 -3.79 -17.84
C THR A 840 38.38 -3.99 -17.18
N PRO A 841 38.31 -4.01 -15.83
CA PRO A 841 37.04 -4.20 -15.14
C PRO A 841 36.12 -3.01 -15.40
N THR A 842 34.85 -3.30 -15.67
CA THR A 842 33.83 -2.28 -15.91
C THR A 842 32.56 -2.60 -15.16
N ALA A 843 31.78 -1.57 -14.83
CA ALA A 843 30.49 -1.70 -14.18
C ALA A 843 29.50 -0.61 -14.63
N ASN A 844 28.22 -0.83 -14.34
CA ASN A 844 27.14 0.12 -14.49
C ASN A 844 26.25 0.05 -13.25
N ILE A 845 26.03 1.19 -12.59
CA ILE A 845 25.10 1.32 -11.48
C ILE A 845 23.76 1.72 -12.08
N GLN A 846 22.76 0.85 -11.96
CA GLN A 846 21.44 1.05 -12.54
C GLN A 846 20.62 2.02 -11.68
N LYS A 847 19.65 2.70 -12.30
CA LYS A 847 18.67 3.50 -11.56
C LYS A 847 17.89 2.61 -10.58
N THR A 848 17.55 3.16 -9.43
CA THR A 848 16.75 2.46 -8.41
C THR A 848 15.40 2.03 -8.95
N THR A 849 14.94 0.85 -8.54
CA THR A 849 13.61 0.32 -8.81
C THR A 849 12.84 0.06 -7.51
N GLU A 850 11.51 -0.02 -7.61
CA GLU A 850 10.63 -0.37 -6.50
C GLU A 850 10.35 -1.87 -6.48
N ALA A 851 10.38 -2.45 -5.29
CA ALA A 851 9.99 -3.83 -5.04
C ALA A 851 9.04 -3.91 -3.82
N LYS A 852 8.34 -5.05 -3.71
CA LYS A 852 7.45 -5.31 -2.59
C LYS A 852 8.21 -5.98 -1.43
N ASN A 853 7.93 -5.53 -0.20
CA ASN A 853 8.40 -6.18 1.03
C ASN A 853 7.27 -7.00 1.65
N GLU A 854 7.31 -8.32 1.47
CA GLU A 854 6.29 -9.25 1.96
C GLU A 854 6.30 -9.44 3.49
N LEU A 855 7.37 -9.02 4.17
CA LEU A 855 7.48 -9.13 5.63
C LEU A 855 6.83 -7.96 6.38
N ALA A 856 6.46 -6.89 5.67
CA ALA A 856 5.87 -5.70 6.27
C ALA A 856 4.45 -5.97 6.84
N PRO A 857 4.05 -5.33 7.95
CA PRO A 857 4.83 -4.38 8.75
C PRO A 857 5.66 -5.07 9.84
N TYR A 858 6.87 -4.56 10.04
CA TYR A 858 7.69 -4.78 11.24
C TYR A 858 8.43 -3.48 11.61
N VAL A 859 8.94 -3.42 12.83
CA VAL A 859 9.64 -2.26 13.36
C VAL A 859 11.09 -2.28 12.89
N VAL A 860 11.51 -1.21 12.24
CA VAL A 860 12.86 -1.09 11.70
C VAL A 860 13.90 -0.98 12.81
N TRP A 861 15.09 -1.53 12.58
CA TRP A 861 16.15 -1.68 13.59
C TRP A 861 16.51 -0.37 14.32
N PHE A 862 16.55 0.77 13.61
CA PHE A 862 16.98 2.05 14.20
C PHE A 862 15.93 2.63 15.14
N SER A 863 14.64 2.28 14.98
CA SER A 863 13.60 2.84 15.83
C SER A 863 13.97 2.56 17.29
N SER A 864 13.88 3.52 18.19
CA SER A 864 14.22 3.28 19.59
C SER A 864 13.26 2.27 20.23
N ARG A 865 13.73 1.58 21.28
CA ARG A 865 12.98 0.56 22.02
C ARG A 865 12.72 0.99 23.45
N GLY A 866 11.59 0.52 23.99
CA GLY A 866 11.40 0.45 25.43
C GLY A 866 12.35 -0.56 26.10
N PRO A 867 12.21 -0.81 27.41
CA PRO A 867 11.20 -0.23 28.31
C PRO A 867 11.42 1.26 28.59
N ASN A 868 10.44 1.89 29.23
CA ASN A 868 10.56 3.26 29.72
C ASN A 868 11.67 3.34 30.79
N PRO A 869 12.72 4.16 30.58
CA PRO A 869 13.89 4.18 31.47
C PRO A 869 13.61 4.84 32.83
N ILE A 870 12.57 5.68 32.94
CA ILE A 870 12.23 6.41 34.18
C ILE A 870 11.10 5.71 34.94
N THR A 871 10.03 5.32 34.23
CA THR A 871 8.87 4.67 34.84
C THR A 871 8.63 3.32 34.17
N ARG A 872 9.33 2.31 34.68
CA ARG A 872 9.37 0.92 34.18
C ARG A 872 8.02 0.24 33.98
N ASP A 873 6.99 0.68 34.69
CA ASP A 873 5.65 0.10 34.67
C ASP A 873 4.68 0.80 33.69
N ILE A 874 5.19 1.76 32.91
CA ILE A 874 4.49 2.33 31.77
C ILE A 874 5.19 1.83 30.50
N LEU A 875 4.41 1.15 29.65
CA LEU A 875 4.91 0.65 28.37
C LEU A 875 5.30 1.83 27.47
N SER A 876 6.42 1.69 26.77
CA SER A 876 6.82 2.59 25.69
C SER A 876 7.60 1.80 24.63
N PRO A 877 7.56 2.16 23.34
CA PRO A 877 6.71 3.20 22.74
C PRO A 877 5.22 2.86 22.84
N ASP A 878 4.34 3.81 22.53
CA ASP A 878 2.89 3.62 22.66
C ASP A 878 2.30 2.89 21.44
N ILE A 879 2.79 3.20 20.24
CA ILE A 879 2.25 2.69 18.97
C ILE A 879 3.32 2.72 17.88
N ALA A 880 3.17 1.91 16.82
CA ALA A 880 3.97 1.96 15.61
C ALA A 880 3.19 2.58 14.44
N ALA A 881 3.88 3.34 13.58
CA ALA A 881 3.30 3.92 12.37
C ALA A 881 4.33 3.90 11.21
N PRO A 882 3.89 4.04 9.95
CA PRO A 882 4.80 4.05 8.79
C PRO A 882 5.90 5.10 8.94
N GLY A 883 7.14 4.66 9.01
CA GLY A 883 8.29 5.54 9.23
C GLY A 883 9.47 5.28 8.31
N VAL A 884 9.34 4.36 7.35
CA VAL A 884 10.43 3.97 6.44
C VAL A 884 10.01 4.22 5.01
N ASN A 885 10.93 4.79 4.24
CA ASN A 885 10.77 5.04 2.81
C ASN A 885 9.52 5.88 2.51
N ILE A 886 9.30 6.95 3.28
CA ILE A 886 8.11 7.79 3.16
C ILE A 886 8.36 8.93 2.18
N LEU A 887 7.53 9.01 1.14
CA LEU A 887 7.52 10.12 0.19
C LEU A 887 6.66 11.26 0.74
N ALA A 888 7.23 12.45 0.90
CA ALA A 888 6.48 13.65 1.27
C ALA A 888 7.18 14.91 0.70
N ALA A 889 6.57 16.08 0.89
CA ALA A 889 7.09 17.34 0.34
C ALA A 889 8.48 17.65 0.90
N TRP A 890 9.30 18.34 0.11
CA TRP A 890 10.67 18.69 0.48
C TRP A 890 10.95 20.17 0.24
N THR A 891 12.00 20.68 0.89
CA THR A 891 12.45 22.06 0.64
C THR A 891 13.13 22.15 -0.73
N GLU A 892 12.90 23.25 -1.44
CA GLU A 892 13.66 23.58 -2.65
C GLU A 892 14.83 24.54 -2.36
N ALA A 893 15.14 24.78 -1.09
CA ALA A 893 16.26 25.62 -0.66
C ALA A 893 17.63 24.92 -0.74
N SER A 894 17.64 23.59 -0.67
CA SER A 894 18.85 22.76 -0.63
C SER A 894 18.78 21.64 -1.66
N SER A 895 19.94 21.08 -2.01
CA SER A 895 19.99 19.89 -2.85
C SER A 895 19.51 18.67 -2.07
N LEU A 896 19.10 17.62 -2.79
CA LEU A 896 18.57 16.36 -2.28
C LEU A 896 19.42 15.74 -1.16
N THR A 897 20.74 15.93 -1.22
CA THR A 897 21.68 15.40 -0.22
C THR A 897 22.31 16.47 0.68
N GLY A 898 22.11 17.76 0.37
CA GLY A 898 22.80 18.87 1.04
C GLY A 898 24.31 18.92 0.78
N VAL A 899 24.88 18.00 -0.01
CA VAL A 899 26.31 17.93 -0.30
C VAL A 899 26.69 18.98 -1.34
N PRO A 900 27.72 19.81 -1.10
CA PRO A 900 28.25 20.72 -2.11
C PRO A 900 28.68 19.97 -3.38
N GLY A 901 28.04 20.31 -4.50
CA GLY A 901 28.26 19.67 -5.80
C GLY A 901 27.08 18.82 -6.28
N ASP A 902 26.18 18.39 -5.39
CA ASP A 902 24.89 17.84 -5.80
C ASP A 902 23.94 18.98 -6.17
N THR A 903 23.44 18.96 -7.39
CA THR A 903 22.57 20.02 -7.94
C THR A 903 21.11 19.61 -8.03
N ARG A 904 20.75 18.40 -7.58
CA ARG A 904 19.37 17.92 -7.65
C ARG A 904 18.53 18.63 -6.60
N VAL A 905 17.62 19.50 -7.03
CA VAL A 905 16.59 20.10 -6.17
C VAL A 905 15.27 19.45 -6.55
N VAL A 906 14.51 18.97 -5.56
CA VAL A 906 13.27 18.20 -5.79
C VAL A 906 12.14 18.68 -4.89
N PRO A 907 10.88 18.65 -5.37
CA PRO A 907 9.72 19.05 -4.58
C PRO A 907 9.24 17.97 -3.59
N TYR A 908 9.65 16.71 -3.79
CA TYR A 908 9.32 15.56 -2.95
C TYR A 908 10.55 14.71 -2.71
N ASN A 909 10.68 14.20 -1.48
CA ASN A 909 11.81 13.36 -1.06
C ASN A 909 11.33 12.12 -0.31
N ILE A 910 12.16 11.08 -0.31
CA ILE A 910 11.95 9.81 0.37
C ILE A 910 12.95 9.71 1.51
N ILE A 911 12.46 9.75 2.74
CA ILE A 911 13.29 9.61 3.95
C ILE A 911 12.64 8.64 4.94
N SER A 912 13.43 8.25 5.94
CA SER A 912 13.05 7.29 6.97
C SER A 912 13.40 7.82 8.35
N GLY A 913 12.59 7.48 9.35
CA GLY A 913 12.78 7.87 10.73
C GLY A 913 11.51 7.68 11.55
N THR A 914 11.64 7.58 12.88
CA THR A 914 10.51 7.81 13.79
C THR A 914 9.91 9.20 13.61
N SER A 915 10.71 10.14 13.08
CA SER A 915 10.28 11.45 12.60
C SER A 915 9.21 11.41 11.52
N MET A 916 9.13 10.35 10.71
CA MET A 916 8.08 10.19 9.68
C MET A 916 6.89 9.41 10.24
N ALA A 917 7.09 8.56 11.25
CA ALA A 917 6.02 7.85 11.94
C ALA A 917 5.17 8.78 12.82
N CYS A 918 5.83 9.70 13.55
CA CYS A 918 5.17 10.72 14.39
C CYS A 918 4.10 11.55 13.65
N PRO A 919 4.35 12.13 12.47
CA PRO A 919 3.34 12.89 11.73
C PRO A 919 2.23 11.99 11.18
N HIS A 920 2.46 10.69 10.93
CA HIS A 920 1.36 9.75 10.65
C HIS A 920 0.44 9.61 11.88
N ALA A 921 0.99 9.43 13.07
CA ALA A 921 0.17 9.39 14.28
C ALA A 921 -0.51 10.74 14.57
N SER A 922 0.15 11.86 14.27
CA SER A 922 -0.40 13.21 14.43
C SER A 922 -1.56 13.47 13.47
N GLY A 923 -1.44 13.06 12.20
CA GLY A 923 -2.53 13.13 11.23
C GLY A 923 -3.72 12.25 11.62
N ALA A 924 -3.47 11.04 12.13
CA ALA A 924 -4.53 10.18 12.65
C ALA A 924 -5.19 10.76 13.92
N ALA A 925 -4.42 11.39 14.82
CA ALA A 925 -4.95 12.07 15.99
C ALA A 925 -5.83 13.28 15.60
N ALA A 926 -5.41 14.06 14.60
CA ALA A 926 -6.20 15.15 14.04
C ALA A 926 -7.50 14.63 13.39
N TYR A 927 -7.43 13.52 12.64
CA TYR A 927 -8.58 12.83 12.10
C TYR A 927 -9.55 12.41 13.21
N VAL A 928 -9.10 11.71 14.27
CA VAL A 928 -9.94 11.32 15.41
C VAL A 928 -10.55 12.54 16.11
N LYS A 929 -9.77 13.60 16.36
CA LYS A 929 -10.25 14.84 16.99
C LYS A 929 -11.28 15.57 16.12
N SER A 930 -11.26 15.41 14.80
CA SER A 930 -12.28 15.97 13.91
C SER A 930 -13.67 15.34 14.13
N PHE A 931 -13.72 14.05 14.48
CA PHE A 931 -14.94 13.34 14.86
C PHE A 931 -15.34 13.60 16.31
N HIS A 932 -14.34 13.82 17.17
CA HIS A 932 -14.55 14.02 18.61
C HIS A 932 -13.86 15.29 19.12
N PRO A 933 -14.34 16.50 18.77
CA PRO A 933 -13.64 17.76 19.07
C PRO A 933 -13.46 18.04 20.57
N THR A 934 -14.25 17.40 21.43
CA THR A 934 -14.24 17.57 22.88
C THR A 934 -13.43 16.52 23.62
N TRP A 935 -12.86 15.52 22.93
CA TRP A 935 -12.06 14.50 23.59
C TRP A 935 -10.76 15.05 24.15
N SER A 936 -10.39 14.51 25.32
CA SER A 936 -9.12 14.79 25.96
C SER A 936 -7.96 14.22 25.11
N PRO A 937 -6.72 14.70 25.33
CA PRO A 937 -5.52 14.09 24.77
C PRO A 937 -5.41 12.59 25.08
N ALA A 938 -5.76 12.20 26.31
CA ALA A 938 -5.70 10.81 26.76
C ALA A 938 -6.75 9.93 26.07
N ALA A 939 -7.96 10.43 25.83
CA ALA A 939 -9.00 9.72 25.10
C ALA A 939 -8.60 9.48 23.63
N ILE A 940 -8.02 10.50 22.96
CA ILE A 940 -7.50 10.35 21.58
C ILE A 940 -6.35 9.34 21.55
N LYS A 941 -5.37 9.47 22.46
CA LYS A 941 -4.28 8.51 22.59
C LYS A 941 -4.78 7.09 22.84
N SER A 942 -5.75 6.94 23.75
CA SER A 942 -6.38 5.65 24.04
C SER A 942 -7.03 5.07 22.80
N ALA A 943 -7.79 5.84 22.04
CA ALA A 943 -8.45 5.36 20.85
C ALA A 943 -7.46 4.82 19.82
N LEU A 944 -6.35 5.55 19.58
CA LEU A 944 -5.29 5.13 18.66
C LEU A 944 -4.63 3.82 19.13
N MET A 945 -4.35 3.70 20.44
CA MET A 945 -3.70 2.50 21.00
C MET A 945 -4.64 1.29 21.03
N THR A 946 -5.90 1.47 21.46
CA THR A 946 -6.80 0.32 21.69
C THR A 946 -7.32 -0.31 20.40
N THR A 947 -7.26 0.42 19.29
CA THR A 947 -7.64 -0.06 17.96
C THR A 947 -6.46 -0.37 17.06
N ALA A 948 -5.23 -0.27 17.56
CA ALA A 948 -4.02 -0.61 16.80
C ALA A 948 -4.05 -2.08 16.36
N SER A 949 -3.63 -2.33 15.13
CA SER A 949 -3.51 -3.68 14.59
C SER A 949 -2.31 -4.39 15.23
N PRO A 950 -2.48 -5.56 15.88
CA PRO A 950 -1.36 -6.30 16.46
C PRO A 950 -0.27 -6.61 15.43
N MET A 951 1.00 -6.55 15.84
CA MET A 951 2.15 -6.86 14.98
C MET A 951 2.74 -8.23 15.31
N SER A 952 3.40 -8.86 14.33
CA SER A 952 3.96 -10.21 14.50
C SER A 952 5.15 -10.21 15.45
N ALA A 953 5.11 -11.11 16.44
CA ALA A 953 6.23 -11.38 17.35
C ALA A 953 7.41 -12.07 16.64
N GLU A 954 7.18 -12.72 15.49
CA GLU A 954 8.23 -13.42 14.73
C GLU A 954 9.18 -12.44 14.04
N THR A 955 8.64 -11.32 13.53
CA THR A 955 9.41 -10.26 12.89
C THR A 955 9.84 -9.15 13.85
N ASN A 956 9.36 -9.19 15.11
CA ASN A 956 9.65 -8.18 16.13
C ASN A 956 9.95 -8.85 17.47
N THR A 957 11.19 -9.30 17.66
CA THR A 957 11.59 -10.06 18.85
C THR A 957 11.57 -9.27 20.14
N ASP A 958 11.62 -7.93 20.08
CA ASP A 958 11.47 -7.04 21.26
C ASP A 958 9.99 -6.82 21.65
N LEU A 959 9.05 -7.42 20.92
CA LEU A 959 7.61 -7.41 21.20
C LEU A 959 7.05 -5.99 21.39
N GLU A 960 6.25 -5.75 22.42
CA GLU A 960 5.65 -4.46 22.75
C GLU A 960 6.70 -3.35 22.99
N PHE A 961 7.95 -3.68 23.35
CA PHE A 961 9.00 -2.65 23.44
C PHE A 961 9.49 -2.14 22.08
N ALA A 962 9.12 -2.80 20.99
CA ALA A 962 9.31 -2.30 19.63
C ALA A 962 8.09 -1.50 19.13
N TYR A 963 6.88 -2.05 19.23
CA TYR A 963 5.70 -1.51 18.54
C TYR A 963 4.59 -0.99 19.47
N GLY A 964 4.75 -1.08 20.78
CA GLY A 964 3.71 -0.68 21.73
C GLY A 964 2.42 -1.47 21.54
N ALA A 965 1.31 -0.77 21.31
CA ALA A 965 0.02 -1.39 21.05
C ALA A 965 -0.08 -2.09 19.68
N GLY A 966 0.78 -1.73 18.71
CA GLY A 966 0.78 -2.29 17.36
C GLY A 966 0.80 -1.22 16.27
N GLN A 967 0.44 -1.60 15.05
CA GLN A 967 0.38 -0.73 13.88
C GLN A 967 -0.85 0.18 13.93
N LEU A 968 -0.64 1.49 13.72
CA LEU A 968 -1.67 2.52 13.65
C LEU A 968 -2.83 2.15 12.69
N ASN A 969 -4.07 2.31 13.16
CA ASN A 969 -5.30 2.10 12.38
C ASN A 969 -6.27 3.29 12.56
N PRO A 970 -6.20 4.32 11.68
CA PRO A 970 -6.97 5.55 11.88
C PRO A 970 -8.49 5.37 11.77
N LEU A 971 -8.96 4.49 10.87
CA LEU A 971 -10.39 4.28 10.66
C LEU A 971 -11.07 3.68 11.88
N GLN A 972 -10.44 2.69 12.53
CA GLN A 972 -10.99 2.11 13.75
C GLN A 972 -10.87 3.08 14.94
N ALA A 973 -9.79 3.85 15.03
CA ALA A 973 -9.57 4.80 16.12
C ALA A 973 -10.63 5.91 16.17
N ALA A 974 -11.30 6.23 15.06
CA ALA A 974 -12.42 7.16 15.07
C ALA A 974 -13.62 6.66 15.87
N ASN A 975 -13.78 5.35 16.07
CA ASN A 975 -14.88 4.75 16.85
C ASN A 975 -14.37 3.55 17.66
N PRO A 976 -13.63 3.77 18.76
CA PRO A 976 -12.93 2.71 19.49
C PRO A 976 -13.83 1.89 20.44
N GLY A 977 -15.08 2.30 20.63
CA GLY A 977 -16.01 1.71 21.59
C GLY A 977 -15.74 2.10 23.05
N LEU A 978 -14.52 1.90 23.53
CA LEU A 978 -14.06 2.25 24.88
C LEU A 978 -12.77 3.06 24.83
N VAL A 979 -12.64 4.02 25.75
CA VAL A 979 -11.41 4.80 25.97
C VAL A 979 -10.99 4.79 27.43
N TYR A 980 -9.69 4.76 27.67
CA TYR A 980 -9.04 4.96 28.96
C TYR A 980 -8.71 6.44 29.09
N ASP A 981 -9.62 7.20 29.70
CA ASP A 981 -9.43 8.65 29.87
C ASP A 981 -8.60 8.95 31.12
N VAL A 982 -7.83 10.04 31.07
CA VAL A 982 -6.89 10.47 32.12
C VAL A 982 -6.94 12.00 32.23
N GLY A 983 -7.15 12.50 33.44
CA GLY A 983 -7.09 13.95 33.73
C GLY A 983 -5.79 14.38 34.41
N GLU A 984 -5.58 15.69 34.57
CA GLU A 984 -4.42 16.26 35.28
C GLU A 984 -4.24 15.65 36.68
N ALA A 985 -5.34 15.47 37.42
CA ALA A 985 -5.31 14.89 38.77
C ALA A 985 -4.74 13.46 38.82
N ASP A 986 -4.89 12.67 37.75
CA ASP A 986 -4.37 11.31 37.68
C ASP A 986 -2.87 11.30 37.38
N TYR A 987 -2.40 12.22 36.53
CA TYR A 987 -0.96 12.46 36.34
C TYR A 987 -0.28 12.98 37.60
N VAL A 988 -0.97 13.81 38.40
CA VAL A 988 -0.47 14.24 39.71
C VAL A 988 -0.30 13.06 40.67
N LYS A 989 -1.29 12.16 40.76
CA LYS A 989 -1.18 10.93 41.59
C LYS A 989 -0.02 10.06 41.11
N PHE A 990 0.12 9.91 39.80
CA PHE A 990 1.24 9.20 39.18
C PHE A 990 2.60 9.80 39.57
N LEU A 991 2.74 11.12 39.48
CA LEU A 991 3.98 11.82 39.86
C LEU A 991 4.26 11.73 41.36
N CYS A 992 3.24 11.79 42.23
CA CYS A 992 3.40 11.50 43.65
C CYS A 992 3.97 10.08 43.86
N GLY A 993 3.41 9.07 43.17
CA GLY A 993 3.89 7.69 43.22
C GLY A 993 5.31 7.49 42.68
N GLN A 994 5.73 8.31 41.71
CA GLN A 994 7.08 8.32 41.15
C GLN A 994 8.10 8.99 42.09
N GLY A 995 7.64 9.70 43.14
CA GLY A 995 8.50 10.32 44.16
C GLY A 995 8.69 11.84 44.01
N TYR A 996 7.92 12.52 43.17
CA TYR A 996 7.91 13.99 43.12
C TYR A 996 7.26 14.56 44.38
N ASN A 997 7.86 15.61 44.96
CA ASN A 997 7.37 16.20 46.20
C ASN A 997 6.30 17.28 45.97
N ASP A 998 5.52 17.55 47.01
CA ASP A 998 4.42 18.52 47.04
C ASP A 998 4.82 19.89 46.49
N THR A 999 5.99 20.40 46.91
CA THR A 999 6.48 21.73 46.49
C THR A 999 6.73 21.81 44.99
N LYS A 1000 7.36 20.77 44.39
CA LYS A 1000 7.59 20.72 42.94
C LYS A 1000 6.28 20.58 42.18
N LEU A 1001 5.37 19.73 42.64
CA LEU A 1001 4.09 19.52 41.97
C LEU A 1001 3.19 20.75 42.04
N GLN A 1002 3.20 21.46 43.16
CA GLN A 1002 2.51 22.75 43.29
C GLN A 1002 3.04 23.78 42.29
N LEU A 1003 4.35 23.83 42.05
CA LEU A 1003 4.94 24.75 41.06
C LEU A 1003 4.55 24.38 39.62
N VAL A 1004 4.51 23.08 39.30
CA VAL A 1004 4.20 22.60 37.94
C VAL A 1004 2.72 22.73 37.61
N THR A 1005 1.84 22.42 38.55
CA THR A 1005 0.38 22.44 38.34
C THR A 1005 -0.24 23.80 38.64
N GLY A 1006 0.37 24.59 39.53
CA GLY A 1006 -0.24 25.80 40.08
C GLY A 1006 -1.29 25.54 41.16
N GLU A 1007 -1.55 24.26 41.51
CA GLU A 1007 -2.53 23.85 42.51
C GLU A 1007 -1.84 23.45 43.83
N ASN A 1008 -2.52 23.65 44.96
CA ASN A 1008 -2.00 23.23 46.25
C ASN A 1008 -2.14 21.72 46.43
N ILE A 1009 -1.13 20.97 45.99
CA ILE A 1009 -1.09 19.51 46.00
C ILE A 1009 -0.37 19.01 47.26
N THR A 1010 -0.94 17.99 47.88
CA THR A 1010 -0.28 17.26 48.98
C THR A 1010 -0.25 15.78 48.61
N CYS A 1011 0.93 15.18 48.47
CA CYS A 1011 1.10 13.75 48.25
C CYS A 1011 0.81 12.99 49.56
N SER A 1012 -0.46 12.95 49.95
CA SER A 1012 -1.00 12.13 51.03
C SER A 1012 -0.98 10.63 50.68
N ALA A 1013 -1.22 9.76 51.66
CA ALA A 1013 -1.38 8.32 51.42
C ALA A 1013 -2.52 7.98 50.42
N ALA A 1014 -3.50 8.88 50.21
CA ALA A 1014 -4.58 8.70 49.24
C ALA A 1014 -4.21 9.14 47.81
N THR A 1015 -3.15 9.95 47.65
CA THR A 1015 -2.62 10.46 46.38
C THR A 1015 -1.27 9.85 46.01
N ASN A 1016 -0.62 9.17 46.95
CA ASN A 1016 0.55 8.32 46.72
C ASN A 1016 0.10 6.99 46.09
N GLY A 1017 -0.53 7.10 44.92
CA GLY A 1017 -0.95 5.95 44.12
C GLY A 1017 0.28 5.24 43.58
N THR A 1018 0.12 3.97 43.22
CA THR A 1018 1.19 3.25 42.56
C THR A 1018 1.35 3.78 41.13
N VAL A 1019 2.58 3.88 40.62
CA VAL A 1019 2.84 4.39 39.26
C VAL A 1019 2.11 3.59 38.18
N TRP A 1020 1.81 2.32 38.46
CA TRP A 1020 1.11 1.41 37.55
C TRP A 1020 -0.41 1.56 37.54
N ASP A 1021 -1.01 2.28 38.49
CA ASP A 1021 -2.45 2.58 38.53
C ASP A 1021 -2.84 3.79 37.67
N LEU A 1022 -1.90 4.46 36.99
CA LEU A 1022 -2.24 5.41 35.94
C LEU A 1022 -3.17 4.72 34.93
N ASN A 1023 -4.30 5.36 34.60
CA ASN A 1023 -5.34 4.76 33.77
C ASN A 1023 -4.94 4.69 32.28
N TYR A 1024 -3.94 3.87 32.00
CA TYR A 1024 -3.24 3.79 30.74
C TYR A 1024 -3.74 2.58 29.92
N PRO A 1025 -3.84 2.67 28.58
CA PRO A 1025 -4.39 1.62 27.71
C PRO A 1025 -3.44 0.43 27.50
N SER A 1026 -2.45 0.23 28.39
CA SER A 1026 -1.53 -0.90 28.40
C SER A 1026 -1.09 -1.25 29.83
N PHE A 1027 -0.45 -2.41 29.98
CA PHE A 1027 0.03 -2.92 31.26
C PHE A 1027 1.48 -3.37 31.12
N ALA A 1028 2.38 -2.87 31.96
CA ALA A 1028 3.77 -3.31 32.00
C ALA A 1028 4.13 -3.77 33.43
N VAL A 1029 4.78 -4.93 33.52
CA VAL A 1029 5.22 -5.53 34.78
C VAL A 1029 6.73 -5.75 34.74
N SER A 1030 7.50 -4.93 35.46
CA SER A 1030 8.92 -5.21 35.68
C SER A 1030 9.14 -6.12 36.89
N THR A 1031 10.04 -7.11 36.76
CA THR A 1031 10.52 -7.97 37.87
C THR A 1031 12.05 -8.09 37.86
N GLU A 1032 12.62 -8.52 38.99
CA GLU A 1032 14.04 -8.85 39.10
C GLU A 1032 14.33 -10.26 38.59
N HIS A 1033 15.59 -10.52 38.23
CA HIS A 1033 15.99 -11.83 37.72
C HIS A 1033 15.77 -12.93 38.76
N GLY A 1034 15.00 -13.97 38.39
CA GLY A 1034 14.68 -15.09 39.27
C GLY A 1034 13.60 -14.80 40.32
N ALA A 1035 13.02 -13.60 40.34
CA ALA A 1035 11.90 -13.25 41.21
C ALA A 1035 10.56 -13.37 40.47
N GLY A 1036 9.61 -14.04 41.11
CA GLY A 1036 8.21 -13.98 40.69
C GLY A 1036 7.57 -12.66 41.09
N VAL A 1037 6.64 -12.18 40.28
CA VAL A 1037 5.89 -10.94 40.53
C VAL A 1037 4.41 -11.22 40.35
N ASN A 1038 3.57 -10.62 41.19
CA ASN A 1038 2.13 -10.59 41.01
C ASN A 1038 1.65 -9.15 41.22
N ARG A 1039 1.15 -8.51 40.17
CA ARG A 1039 0.80 -7.09 40.16
C ARG A 1039 -0.63 -6.88 39.73
N THR A 1040 -1.39 -6.14 40.53
CA THR A 1040 -2.76 -5.74 40.24
C THR A 1040 -2.79 -4.29 39.77
N PHE A 1041 -3.52 -4.06 38.70
CA PHE A 1041 -3.72 -2.77 38.04
C PHE A 1041 -5.19 -2.40 38.11
N THR A 1042 -5.50 -1.18 38.53
CA THR A 1042 -6.87 -0.65 38.42
C THR A 1042 -7.02 0.17 37.15
N ARG A 1043 -8.11 -0.04 36.40
CA ARG A 1043 -8.44 0.72 35.19
C ARG A 1043 -9.90 1.14 35.17
N THR A 1044 -10.16 2.28 34.56
CA THR A 1044 -11.51 2.79 34.31
C THR A 1044 -11.65 3.07 32.82
N VAL A 1045 -12.71 2.57 32.21
CA VAL A 1045 -13.02 2.80 30.79
C VAL A 1045 -14.31 3.58 30.66
N THR A 1046 -14.34 4.52 29.72
CA THR A 1046 -15.51 5.31 29.35
C THR A 1046 -16.11 4.75 28.06
N ASN A 1047 -17.41 4.51 28.04
CA ASN A 1047 -18.11 4.07 26.83
C ASN A 1047 -18.33 5.23 25.85
N VAL A 1048 -17.76 5.10 24.65
CA VAL A 1048 -17.89 6.05 23.54
C VAL A 1048 -18.45 5.40 22.27
N GLY A 1049 -18.84 4.12 22.35
CA GLY A 1049 -19.43 3.36 21.25
C GLY A 1049 -20.96 3.36 21.30
N SER A 1050 -21.56 2.17 21.41
CA SER A 1050 -23.00 2.04 21.51
C SER A 1050 -23.50 2.48 22.90
N PRO A 1051 -24.56 3.30 23.03
CA PRO A 1051 -25.03 3.79 24.33
C PRO A 1051 -25.36 2.69 25.34
N VAL A 1052 -25.95 1.59 24.88
CA VAL A 1052 -26.22 0.40 25.68
C VAL A 1052 -25.39 -0.74 25.11
N SER A 1053 -24.40 -1.19 25.86
CA SER A 1053 -23.43 -2.17 25.41
C SER A 1053 -22.91 -3.00 26.57
N THR A 1054 -22.56 -4.26 26.29
CA THR A 1054 -21.94 -5.15 27.27
C THR A 1054 -20.68 -5.75 26.65
N TYR A 1055 -19.53 -5.42 27.24
CA TYR A 1055 -18.22 -5.92 26.83
C TYR A 1055 -17.83 -7.11 27.70
N LYS A 1056 -17.22 -8.12 27.08
CA LYS A 1056 -16.61 -9.26 27.76
C LYS A 1056 -15.09 -9.18 27.65
N ALA A 1057 -14.39 -9.48 28.73
CA ALA A 1057 -12.94 -9.58 28.74
C ALA A 1057 -12.48 -10.86 28.05
N ILE A 1058 -11.59 -10.73 27.08
CA ILE A 1058 -10.88 -11.83 26.42
C ILE A 1058 -9.39 -11.62 26.70
N VAL A 1059 -8.75 -12.63 27.28
CA VAL A 1059 -7.35 -12.58 27.67
C VAL A 1059 -6.56 -13.56 26.81
N VAL A 1060 -5.46 -13.09 26.24
CA VAL A 1060 -4.57 -13.89 25.39
C VAL A 1060 -3.16 -13.75 25.94
N GLY A 1061 -2.50 -14.86 26.24
CA GLY A 1061 -1.13 -14.87 26.72
C GLY A 1061 -0.58 -16.30 26.84
N PRO A 1062 0.74 -16.46 26.88
CA PRO A 1062 1.38 -17.75 27.09
C PRO A 1062 1.16 -18.25 28.52
N PRO A 1063 1.27 -19.57 28.79
CA PRO A 1063 0.98 -20.18 30.09
C PRO A 1063 1.78 -19.60 31.27
N GLU A 1064 2.96 -19.05 31.01
CA GLU A 1064 3.85 -18.44 31.99
C GLU A 1064 3.35 -17.07 32.49
N LEU A 1065 2.40 -16.44 31.77
CA LEU A 1065 1.80 -15.16 32.09
C LEU A 1065 0.36 -15.36 32.60
N SER A 1066 0.18 -15.33 33.92
CA SER A 1066 -1.15 -15.44 34.54
C SER A 1066 -1.85 -14.09 34.52
N ILE A 1067 -2.97 -13.98 33.80
CA ILE A 1067 -3.75 -12.73 33.70
C ILE A 1067 -5.18 -13.00 34.17
N GLN A 1068 -5.64 -12.24 35.17
CA GLN A 1068 -6.99 -12.32 35.73
C GLN A 1068 -7.66 -10.96 35.66
N VAL A 1069 -8.94 -10.91 35.27
CA VAL A 1069 -9.70 -9.66 35.11
C VAL A 1069 -10.98 -9.70 35.94
N GLU A 1070 -11.21 -8.70 36.77
CA GLU A 1070 -12.40 -8.60 37.63
C GLU A 1070 -13.00 -7.18 37.66
N PRO A 1071 -14.30 -7.02 37.33
CA PRO A 1071 -15.20 -8.03 36.79
C PRO A 1071 -14.83 -8.42 35.35
N GLY A 1072 -15.12 -9.65 34.93
CA GLY A 1072 -14.86 -10.11 33.54
C GLY A 1072 -15.88 -9.61 32.49
N VAL A 1073 -16.87 -8.81 32.91
CA VAL A 1073 -17.94 -8.27 32.06
C VAL A 1073 -18.25 -6.84 32.52
N LEU A 1074 -18.30 -5.90 31.58
CA LEU A 1074 -18.68 -4.51 31.82
C LEU A 1074 -19.96 -4.20 31.06
N SER A 1075 -20.95 -3.60 31.73
CA SER A 1075 -22.23 -3.21 31.10
C SER A 1075 -22.46 -1.72 31.26
N PHE A 1076 -22.80 -1.07 30.16
CA PHE A 1076 -23.07 0.36 30.07
C PHE A 1076 -24.53 0.57 29.63
N LYS A 1077 -25.15 1.60 30.19
CA LYS A 1077 -26.53 2.03 29.98
C LYS A 1077 -26.63 3.35 29.20
N SER A 1078 -25.53 4.12 29.14
CA SER A 1078 -25.45 5.35 28.38
C SER A 1078 -24.04 5.64 27.84
N LEU A 1079 -23.97 6.47 26.80
CA LEU A 1079 -22.72 7.10 26.36
C LEU A 1079 -22.11 7.95 27.47
N GLY A 1080 -20.78 7.89 27.61
CA GLY A 1080 -20.04 8.59 28.65
C GLY A 1080 -20.09 7.92 30.02
N GLU A 1081 -20.81 6.81 30.19
CA GLU A 1081 -20.75 6.02 31.42
C GLU A 1081 -19.37 5.37 31.58
N THR A 1082 -18.85 5.42 32.80
CA THR A 1082 -17.55 4.84 33.15
C THR A 1082 -17.74 3.55 33.93
N GLN A 1083 -16.89 2.55 33.68
CA GLN A 1083 -16.82 1.34 34.50
C GLN A 1083 -15.38 1.05 34.91
N THR A 1084 -15.19 0.58 36.14
CA THR A 1084 -13.88 0.25 36.71
C THR A 1084 -13.71 -1.26 36.78
N PHE A 1085 -12.49 -1.73 36.49
CA PHE A 1085 -12.09 -3.12 36.61
C PHE A 1085 -10.64 -3.22 37.09
N THR A 1086 -10.26 -4.43 37.49
CA THR A 1086 -8.90 -4.75 37.91
C THR A 1086 -8.32 -5.82 37.00
N VAL A 1087 -7.02 -5.73 36.73
CA VAL A 1087 -6.24 -6.74 36.03
C VAL A 1087 -5.11 -7.19 36.94
N THR A 1088 -5.05 -8.47 37.27
CA THR A 1088 -3.95 -9.05 38.05
C THR A 1088 -3.06 -9.86 37.10
N VAL A 1089 -1.80 -9.46 37.00
CA VAL A 1089 -0.77 -10.06 36.14
C VAL A 1089 0.30 -10.71 37.02
N GLY A 1090 0.44 -12.03 36.92
CA GLY A 1090 1.37 -12.84 37.68
C GLY A 1090 2.37 -13.58 36.79
N VAL A 1091 3.63 -13.61 37.20
CA VAL A 1091 4.71 -14.39 36.59
C VAL A 1091 5.53 -15.06 37.69
N ALA A 1092 5.72 -16.39 37.61
CA ALA A 1092 6.34 -17.16 38.71
C ALA A 1092 7.87 -17.02 38.76
N ALA A 1093 8.53 -17.04 37.60
CA ALA A 1093 9.93 -16.70 37.37
C ALA A 1093 10.16 -16.61 35.86
N LEU A 1094 10.70 -15.50 35.36
CA LEU A 1094 10.96 -15.33 33.93
C LEU A 1094 12.28 -16.02 33.54
N SER A 1095 12.21 -16.99 32.63
CA SER A 1095 13.37 -17.54 31.91
C SER A 1095 13.69 -16.74 30.64
N ASN A 1096 12.68 -16.09 30.05
CA ASN A 1096 12.80 -15.19 28.91
C ASN A 1096 12.85 -13.73 29.38
N PRO A 1097 13.63 -12.85 28.73
CA PRO A 1097 13.79 -11.47 29.17
C PRO A 1097 12.49 -10.64 29.05
N VAL A 1098 11.61 -11.00 28.11
CA VAL A 1098 10.32 -10.33 27.86
C VAL A 1098 9.27 -11.38 27.51
N ILE A 1099 8.04 -11.22 28.01
CA ILE A 1099 6.87 -12.02 27.66
C ILE A 1099 5.65 -11.13 27.46
N SER A 1100 4.80 -11.47 26.50
CA SER A 1100 3.65 -10.64 26.12
C SER A 1100 2.32 -11.37 26.13
N GLY A 1101 1.27 -10.58 26.31
CA GLY A 1101 -0.12 -10.98 26.25
C GLY A 1101 -1.00 -9.77 25.95
N SER A 1102 -2.31 -9.93 26.05
CA SER A 1102 -3.25 -8.83 25.86
C SER A 1102 -4.59 -9.09 26.55
N LEU A 1103 -5.27 -7.98 26.85
CA LEU A 1103 -6.67 -7.93 27.23
C LEU A 1103 -7.46 -7.28 26.09
N VAL A 1104 -8.57 -7.90 25.68
CA VAL A 1104 -9.52 -7.32 24.72
C VAL A 1104 -10.89 -7.23 25.38
N TRP A 1105 -11.48 -6.03 25.39
CA TRP A 1105 -12.89 -5.85 25.68
C TRP A 1105 -13.68 -5.94 24.38
N ASP A 1106 -14.57 -6.93 24.26
CA ASP A 1106 -15.35 -7.23 23.05
C ASP A 1106 -16.85 -7.22 23.35
N ASP A 1107 -17.62 -6.37 22.65
CA ASP A 1107 -19.09 -6.35 22.70
C ASP A 1107 -19.77 -7.00 21.47
N GLY A 1108 -18.98 -7.58 20.56
CA GLY A 1108 -19.39 -8.14 19.28
C GLY A 1108 -19.28 -7.16 18.11
N VAL A 1109 -19.08 -5.87 18.36
CA VAL A 1109 -18.94 -4.79 17.36
C VAL A 1109 -17.59 -4.10 17.52
N TYR A 1110 -17.33 -3.55 18.70
CA TYR A 1110 -16.10 -2.87 19.08
C TYR A 1110 -15.18 -3.79 19.86
N LYS A 1111 -13.87 -3.65 19.58
CA LYS A 1111 -12.81 -4.40 20.26
C LYS A 1111 -11.76 -3.43 20.75
N ALA A 1112 -11.72 -3.20 22.06
CA ALA A 1112 -10.70 -2.37 22.69
C ALA A 1112 -9.58 -3.27 23.26
N ARG A 1113 -8.44 -3.33 22.56
CA ARG A 1113 -7.29 -4.16 22.94
C ARG A 1113 -6.29 -3.36 23.76
N SER A 1114 -5.75 -3.95 24.82
CA SER A 1114 -4.65 -3.42 25.61
C SER A 1114 -3.52 -4.45 25.71
N PRO A 1115 -2.28 -4.12 25.29
CA PRO A 1115 -1.16 -5.04 25.43
C PRO A 1115 -0.73 -5.18 26.90
N ILE A 1116 -0.25 -6.36 27.25
CA ILE A 1116 0.30 -6.71 28.56
C ILE A 1116 1.72 -7.23 28.34
N VAL A 1117 2.71 -6.61 28.95
CA VAL A 1117 4.10 -7.06 28.90
C VAL A 1117 4.63 -7.32 30.30
N ALA A 1118 5.38 -8.40 30.49
CA ALA A 1118 6.17 -8.63 31.69
C ALA A 1118 7.63 -8.89 31.29
N TYR A 1119 8.57 -8.33 32.06
CA TYR A 1119 9.98 -8.37 31.69
C TYR A 1119 10.90 -8.32 32.90
N VAL A 1120 12.12 -8.84 32.72
CA VAL A 1120 13.18 -8.77 33.72
C VAL A 1120 13.98 -7.49 33.52
N TYR A 1121 14.17 -6.72 34.60
CA TYR A 1121 15.07 -5.57 34.59
C TYR A 1121 16.40 -5.94 35.27
N ASP A 1122 17.52 -5.49 34.70
CA ASP A 1122 18.84 -5.61 35.32
C ASP A 1122 19.09 -4.38 36.21
N SER A 1123 19.35 -4.60 37.50
CA SER A 1123 19.64 -3.53 38.47
C SER A 1123 21.11 -3.07 38.44
N SER A 1124 21.95 -3.69 37.62
CA SER A 1124 23.40 -3.44 37.54
C SER A 1124 23.85 -2.48 36.43
N VAL A 1125 22.92 -1.90 35.66
CA VAL A 1125 23.19 -0.94 34.56
C VAL A 1125 22.72 0.46 34.90
#